data_AF-A0A8J2NIL4-F1
#
_entry.id   AF-A0A8J2NIL4-F1
#
_cell.length_a   1.000
_cell.length_b   1.000
_cell.length_c   1.000
_cell.angle_alpha   90.00
_cell.angle_beta   90.00
_cell.angle_gamma   90.00
#
_symmetry.space_group_name_H-M   'P 1'
#
loop_
_entity.id
_entity.type
_entity.pdbx_description
1 polymer ?
#
loop_
_entity_poly.entity_id
_entity_poly.type
_entity_poly.pdbx_seq_one_letter_code
_entity_poly.pdbx_strand_id
1 'polypeptide(L)'
;MYRFRSTLSTRILVPSPPRRWFSGNTSPAHLEFRAFVGALRKDKDLADITAEVDPKLEVAALIRLAYEKRTKAPLFHNVKGAQDGLFRILGAPAGLSSDPEFPYRRLAHHLALPTNSGVKDVIDKMLSAKGEKPLPPVHVSTGPCKENIIMGDDVDLTKLPAPLLNRADGGNYIQTLGINIIPHPSEPWTNWSIARAMIYDKTRMVGLIMKPQHIARIFAEWKKTGKDVPYAIALGAPPIATMAASMPLPAGVSEADYVGALCGSPLELVKCETNDMYVPATSEIVLEGTISITDTANEGPFGEMHGYSFLDENSLQPLYTVKAITYRNDPILPVCVPGRANLGPDETHTMIGTLASAEIRHLLQQHGLPVTQVFALFESQVIWAAVQVDRKKLAEMKTNAKDLCTKIGDLVFRNKCGMQIHRLLVVGEDIDPFDMNDVTWAFATRCRPAMDEFHFEDVPAYPLVPYMSHGPGTKLTGGKVVANCLLPEEYKGKQGWVTCDFESGYPEDAASEKPHWEYLGDDLPLEPEDYDEDLSELSSLSCDSDNGCEYDSKDECTRHGDGDESDTSDGRCASGIDMDYYDMKRQRKERKMHFRELEKAKQGPKRKRPSQNAIAKAQKKKKLEPLDLLGGKDFELYSLDHIKYCPDDSAGTRGIDFYADQAFDYNAPLKSDRITASVYMNTHSVCDVEQFTPPKFPGIKRYHLPATAKNRTSKVEIQFIDDHHITLKISAELVSANAGKLIRADAPNVFKYYGVCPESKEAEERWNREQANRSSA
;
A
#
# COMPACT_ATOMS: atom_id res chain seq x y z
N MET A 1 -47.49 17.69 51.89
CA MET A 1 -47.02 18.76 50.98
C MET A 1 -45.52 18.65 50.85
N TYR A 2 -45.05 18.38 49.64
CA TYR A 2 -43.66 18.17 49.27
C TYR A 2 -42.77 19.40 49.54
N ARG A 3 -41.57 19.19 50.09
CA ARG A 3 -40.43 20.12 49.91
C ARG A 3 -39.17 19.32 49.59
N PHE A 4 -38.75 19.43 48.33
CA PHE A 4 -37.49 18.95 47.77
C PHE A 4 -36.29 19.62 48.48
N ARG A 5 -35.26 18.82 48.77
CA ARG A 5 -33.89 19.29 49.05
C ARG A 5 -33.09 19.25 47.74
N SER A 6 -32.54 20.38 47.31
CA SER A 6 -31.49 20.44 46.29
C SER A 6 -30.17 20.81 46.96
N THR A 7 -29.20 19.90 46.92
CA THR A 7 -27.80 20.13 47.29
C THR A 7 -27.08 20.78 46.10
N LEU A 8 -26.70 22.05 46.24
CA LEU A 8 -25.72 22.71 45.39
C LEU A 8 -24.32 22.37 45.94
N SER A 9 -23.53 21.62 45.17
CA SER A 9 -22.10 21.43 45.42
C SER A 9 -21.34 22.55 44.73
N THR A 10 -20.68 23.39 45.54
CA THR A 10 -19.89 24.54 45.11
C THR A 10 -18.58 24.06 44.49
N ARG A 11 -18.43 24.17 43.16
CA ARG A 11 -17.13 24.02 42.48
C ARG A 11 -16.22 25.17 42.90
N ILE A 12 -15.14 24.87 43.60
CA ILE A 12 -14.06 25.82 43.90
C ILE A 12 -13.25 26.00 42.62
N LEU A 13 -13.40 27.16 41.98
CA LEU A 13 -12.51 27.64 40.92
C LEU A 13 -11.20 28.10 41.56
N VAL A 14 -10.14 27.31 41.39
CA VAL A 14 -8.77 27.72 41.74
C VAL A 14 -8.26 28.64 40.63
N PRO A 15 -7.74 29.85 40.93
CA PRO A 15 -7.29 30.80 39.92
C PRO A 15 -5.99 30.30 39.28
N SER A 16 -5.95 30.32 37.95
CA SER A 16 -4.80 29.91 37.14
C SER A 16 -3.59 30.85 37.36
N PRO A 17 -2.36 30.33 37.57
CA PRO A 17 -1.16 31.16 37.60
C PRO A 17 -0.82 31.69 36.19
N PRO A 18 -0.04 32.77 36.08
CA PRO A 18 0.14 33.51 34.83
C PRO A 18 0.83 32.66 33.76
N ARG A 19 0.20 32.57 32.58
CA ARG A 19 0.70 31.90 31.38
C ARG A 19 2.02 32.54 30.94
N ARG A 20 3.12 31.80 31.09
CA ARG A 20 4.34 31.98 30.31
C ARG A 20 4.56 30.75 29.43
N TRP A 21 3.59 30.49 28.57
CA TRP A 21 3.87 29.74 27.34
C TRP A 21 4.50 30.73 26.38
N PHE A 22 5.64 30.39 25.79
CA PHE A 22 6.28 31.21 24.76
C PHE A 22 5.23 31.57 23.70
N SER A 23 4.77 32.82 23.71
CA SER A 23 3.88 33.36 22.71
C SER A 23 4.72 33.60 21.47
N GLY A 24 4.64 32.70 20.48
CA GLY A 24 5.16 32.97 19.14
C GLY A 24 5.77 31.81 18.34
N ASN A 25 6.07 30.64 18.93
CA ASN A 25 6.62 29.50 18.18
C ASN A 25 5.74 28.26 18.33
N THR A 26 5.24 27.73 17.22
CA THR A 26 4.66 26.38 17.16
C THR A 26 5.71 25.36 17.61
N SER A 27 5.37 24.50 18.56
CA SER A 27 6.26 23.42 19.01
C SER A 27 6.75 22.58 17.81
N PRO A 28 8.04 22.17 17.78
CA PRO A 28 8.55 21.34 16.69
C PRO A 28 7.84 19.98 16.58
N ALA A 29 7.57 19.52 15.36
CA ALA A 29 6.85 18.26 15.10
C ALA A 29 7.45 17.05 15.84
N HIS A 30 8.78 16.93 15.85
CA HIS A 30 9.47 15.81 16.51
C HIS A 30 9.32 15.81 18.05
N LEU A 31 9.08 16.96 18.68
CA LEU A 31 8.95 17.11 20.15
C LEU A 31 7.49 17.12 20.64
N GLU A 32 6.51 17.25 19.75
CA GLU A 32 5.10 17.25 20.12
C GLU A 32 4.25 16.56 19.07
N PHE A 33 3.55 15.50 19.49
CA PHE A 33 2.70 14.70 18.62
C PHE A 33 1.60 15.52 17.92
N ARG A 34 0.97 16.48 18.61
CA ARG A 34 -0.04 17.35 18.01
C ARG A 34 0.54 18.26 16.91
N ALA A 35 1.77 18.74 17.10
CA ALA A 35 2.49 19.50 16.07
C ALA A 35 2.85 18.61 14.88
N PHE A 36 3.23 17.35 15.12
CA PHE A 36 3.43 16.34 14.08
C PHE A 36 2.18 16.08 13.24
N VAL A 37 1.01 15.90 13.86
CA VAL A 37 -0.26 15.80 13.12
C VAL A 37 -0.52 17.06 12.29
N GLY A 38 -0.19 18.25 12.82
CA GLY A 38 -0.24 19.50 12.09
C GLY A 38 0.70 19.54 10.88
N ALA A 39 1.92 19.01 11.02
CA ALA A 39 2.92 18.91 9.95
C ALA A 39 2.45 17.99 8.82
N LEU A 40 1.91 16.81 9.15
CA LEU A 40 1.33 15.91 8.13
C LEU A 40 0.19 16.59 7.36
N ARG A 41 -0.66 17.36 8.05
CA ARG A 41 -1.73 18.13 7.40
C ARG A 41 -1.18 19.20 6.45
N LYS A 42 -0.14 19.92 6.87
CA LYS A 42 0.54 20.94 6.05
C LYS A 42 1.14 20.32 4.78
N ASP A 43 1.73 19.15 4.92
CA ASP A 43 2.37 18.41 3.83
C ASP A 43 1.38 17.64 2.95
N LYS A 44 0.08 17.81 3.21
CA LYS A 44 -1.02 17.11 2.53
C LYS A 44 -0.92 15.58 2.65
N ASP A 45 -0.23 15.07 3.67
CA ASP A 45 -0.03 13.64 3.96
C ASP A 45 -0.91 13.13 5.12
N LEU A 46 -1.92 13.92 5.52
CA LEU A 46 -2.96 13.56 6.48
C LEU A 46 -4.33 13.50 5.79
N ALA A 47 -5.13 12.47 6.10
CA ALA A 47 -6.53 12.36 5.70
C ALA A 47 -7.44 12.50 6.92
N ASP A 48 -8.15 13.63 7.01
CA ASP A 48 -9.15 13.86 8.06
C ASP A 48 -10.45 13.10 7.72
N ILE A 49 -10.77 12.05 8.50
CA ILE A 49 -11.96 11.20 8.34
C ILE A 49 -13.00 11.59 9.40
N THR A 50 -14.07 12.24 8.96
CA THR A 50 -15.16 12.72 9.83
C THR A 50 -16.38 11.80 9.85
N ALA A 51 -16.43 10.81 8.96
CA ALA A 51 -17.46 9.78 9.00
C ALA A 51 -17.32 8.96 10.30
N GLU A 52 -18.45 8.49 10.83
CA GLU A 52 -18.42 7.53 11.94
C GLU A 52 -17.74 6.24 11.48
N VAL A 53 -16.76 5.75 12.25
CA VAL A 53 -16.04 4.51 11.98
C VAL A 53 -16.07 3.58 13.20
N ASP A 54 -16.21 2.29 12.96
CA ASP A 54 -16.23 1.27 14.02
C ASP A 54 -14.79 0.93 14.46
N PRO A 55 -14.44 1.08 15.75
CA PRO A 55 -13.14 0.62 16.25
C PRO A 55 -12.99 -0.90 16.12
N LYS A 56 -14.08 -1.64 15.97
CA LYS A 56 -14.04 -3.07 15.66
C LYS A 56 -13.74 -3.28 14.18
N LEU A 57 -12.47 -3.54 13.87
CA LEU A 57 -11.93 -3.89 12.55
C LEU A 57 -11.97 -2.79 11.48
N GLU A 58 -12.99 -1.92 11.43
CA GLU A 58 -13.11 -0.93 10.35
C GLU A 58 -11.97 0.11 10.39
N VAL A 59 -11.71 0.70 11.56
CA VAL A 59 -10.56 1.61 11.75
C VAL A 59 -9.27 0.92 11.30
N ALA A 60 -9.02 -0.29 11.79
CA ALA A 60 -7.79 -0.99 11.49
C ALA A 60 -7.67 -1.43 10.02
N ALA A 61 -8.78 -1.78 9.36
CA ALA A 61 -8.80 -2.11 7.94
C ALA A 61 -8.44 -0.88 7.08
N LEU A 62 -8.93 0.30 7.45
CA LEU A 62 -8.59 1.56 6.77
C LEU A 62 -7.12 1.93 6.99
N ILE A 63 -6.58 1.72 8.20
CA ILE A 63 -5.16 1.92 8.49
C ILE A 63 -4.31 0.92 7.69
N ARG A 64 -4.70 -0.36 7.67
CA ARG A 64 -3.99 -1.40 6.92
C ARG A 64 -3.94 -1.08 5.43
N LEU A 65 -5.08 -0.66 4.86
CA LEU A 65 -5.18 -0.19 3.48
C LEU A 65 -4.30 1.03 3.22
N ALA A 66 -4.20 1.96 4.19
CA ALA A 66 -3.36 3.14 4.05
C ALA A 66 -1.87 2.79 3.89
N TYR A 67 -1.36 1.79 4.61
CA TYR A 67 -0.01 1.29 4.36
C TYR A 67 0.11 0.63 2.98
N GLU A 68 -0.79 -0.29 2.64
CA GLU A 68 -0.70 -1.11 1.41
C GLU A 68 -0.85 -0.29 0.13
N LYS A 69 -1.62 0.80 0.19
CA LYS A 69 -1.80 1.72 -0.92
C LYS A 69 -0.93 2.97 -0.81
N ARG A 70 -0.05 3.04 0.21
CA ARG A 70 0.74 4.22 0.56
C ARG A 70 -0.11 5.49 0.49
N THR A 71 -1.25 5.51 1.18
CA THR A 71 -2.10 6.70 1.25
C THR A 71 -1.68 7.60 2.41
N LYS A 72 -2.31 8.77 2.48
CA LYS A 72 -2.18 9.70 3.61
C LYS A 72 -2.50 8.99 4.93
N ALA A 73 -1.88 9.45 6.02
CA ALA A 73 -2.16 8.96 7.36
C ALA A 73 -3.61 9.30 7.76
N PRO A 74 -4.49 8.33 8.05
CA PRO A 74 -5.88 8.61 8.41
C PRO A 74 -5.99 9.08 9.86
N LEU A 75 -6.62 10.25 10.06
CA LEU A 75 -7.05 10.75 11.36
C LEU A 75 -8.57 10.61 11.47
N PHE A 76 -9.02 9.68 12.30
CA PHE A 76 -10.43 9.39 12.55
C PHE A 76 -10.95 10.30 13.66
N HIS A 77 -11.87 11.20 13.31
CA HIS A 77 -12.44 12.18 14.24
C HIS A 77 -13.68 11.65 14.98
N ASN A 78 -14.41 10.71 14.38
CA ASN A 78 -15.66 10.20 14.92
C ASN A 78 -15.60 8.67 15.07
N VAL A 79 -15.00 8.21 16.16
CA VAL A 79 -14.90 6.78 16.46
C VAL A 79 -16.13 6.35 17.26
N LYS A 80 -16.85 5.35 16.77
CA LYS A 80 -18.07 4.85 17.40
C LYS A 80 -17.79 4.39 18.84
N GLY A 81 -18.62 4.83 19.77
CA GLY A 81 -18.49 4.52 21.19
C GLY A 81 -17.55 5.44 21.97
N ALA A 82 -16.84 6.37 21.31
CA ALA A 82 -16.07 7.40 22.01
C ALA A 82 -16.98 8.26 22.89
N GLN A 83 -16.60 8.46 24.16
CA GLN A 83 -17.30 9.31 25.12
C GLN A 83 -16.41 10.49 25.50
N ASP A 84 -16.97 11.69 25.60
CA ASP A 84 -16.25 12.91 25.97
C ASP A 84 -14.98 13.18 25.12
N GLY A 85 -14.97 12.70 23.87
CA GLY A 85 -13.86 12.86 22.94
C GLY A 85 -12.70 11.88 23.13
N LEU A 86 -12.79 10.89 24.03
CA LEU A 86 -11.83 9.78 24.19
C LEU A 86 -12.18 8.62 23.24
N PHE A 87 -11.45 8.40 22.15
CA PHE A 87 -10.39 9.22 21.57
C PHE A 87 -10.55 9.27 20.05
N ARG A 88 -9.94 10.27 19.41
CA ARG A 88 -9.63 10.18 17.97
C ARG A 88 -8.52 9.17 17.76
N ILE A 89 -8.38 8.67 16.53
CA ILE A 89 -7.33 7.69 16.19
C ILE A 89 -6.50 8.21 15.03
N LEU A 90 -5.17 8.18 15.15
CA LEU A 90 -4.25 8.39 14.02
C LEU A 90 -3.64 7.05 13.63
N GLY A 91 -3.85 6.63 12.38
CA GLY A 91 -3.18 5.47 11.81
C GLY A 91 -1.96 5.82 10.97
N ALA A 92 -1.07 4.85 10.80
CA ALA A 92 0.13 4.97 9.98
C ALA A 92 1.03 6.19 10.27
N PRO A 93 1.24 6.59 11.55
CA PRO A 93 2.06 7.75 11.88
C PRO A 93 3.50 7.64 11.36
N ALA A 94 4.09 6.44 11.31
CA ALA A 94 5.45 6.22 10.82
C ALA A 94 5.51 5.23 9.63
N GLY A 95 4.38 4.96 8.98
CA GLY A 95 4.35 4.33 7.65
C GLY A 95 4.99 5.22 6.57
N LEU A 96 5.14 4.68 5.37
CA LEU A 96 5.61 5.47 4.22
C LEU A 96 4.61 6.57 3.84
N SER A 97 5.13 7.70 3.37
CA SER A 97 4.34 8.83 2.91
C SER A 97 3.54 8.49 1.65
N SER A 98 2.45 9.24 1.44
CA SER A 98 1.69 9.17 0.19
C SER A 98 2.33 9.87 -1.00
N ASP A 99 3.38 10.63 -0.73
CA ASP A 99 4.17 11.30 -1.74
C ASP A 99 5.33 10.37 -2.16
N PRO A 100 5.31 9.80 -3.39
CA PRO A 100 6.31 8.82 -3.82
C PRO A 100 7.70 9.44 -4.01
N GLU A 101 7.80 10.75 -4.18
CA GLU A 101 9.08 11.47 -4.23
C GLU A 101 9.73 11.52 -2.84
N PHE A 102 8.93 11.46 -1.78
CA PHE A 102 9.39 11.60 -0.40
C PHE A 102 8.84 10.50 0.52
N PRO A 103 9.14 9.22 0.23
CA PRO A 103 8.51 8.08 0.90
C PRO A 103 8.79 8.03 2.39
N TYR A 104 9.92 8.58 2.86
CA TYR A 104 10.32 8.57 4.27
C TYR A 104 9.96 9.87 5.02
N ARG A 105 9.18 10.78 4.41
CA ARG A 105 8.82 12.09 5.00
C ARG A 105 8.24 11.99 6.41
N ARG A 106 7.43 10.96 6.71
CA ARG A 106 6.87 10.77 8.05
C ARG A 106 7.95 10.49 9.08
N LEU A 107 8.91 9.60 8.78
CA LEU A 107 10.08 9.36 9.63
C LEU A 107 10.97 10.59 9.74
N ALA A 108 11.12 11.37 8.66
CA ALA A 108 11.88 12.61 8.70
C ALA A 108 11.31 13.59 9.75
N HIS A 109 9.98 13.74 9.80
CA HIS A 109 9.32 14.51 10.87
C HIS A 109 9.55 13.96 12.27
N HIS A 110 9.70 12.65 12.44
CA HIS A 110 10.00 12.06 13.74
C HIS A 110 11.39 12.46 14.26
N LEU A 111 12.32 12.79 13.35
CA LEU A 111 13.74 13.01 13.67
C LEU A 111 14.23 14.44 13.42
N ALA A 112 13.31 15.38 13.16
CA ALA A 112 13.63 16.76 12.79
C ALA A 112 14.49 16.87 11.51
N LEU A 113 14.34 15.93 10.59
CA LEU A 113 15.04 15.92 9.32
C LEU A 113 14.26 16.71 8.26
N PRO A 114 14.93 17.23 7.22
CA PRO A 114 14.28 17.76 6.03
C PRO A 114 13.25 16.77 5.45
N THR A 115 12.13 17.26 4.93
CA THR A 115 11.05 16.41 4.41
C THR A 115 11.42 15.60 3.18
N ASN A 116 12.54 15.93 2.54
CA ASN A 116 13.11 15.20 1.42
C ASN A 116 14.18 14.17 1.81
N SER A 117 14.40 13.95 3.11
CA SER A 117 15.35 12.96 3.59
C SER A 117 14.93 11.54 3.22
N GLY A 118 15.92 10.76 2.76
CA GLY A 118 15.78 9.34 2.48
C GLY A 118 16.08 8.47 3.70
N VAL A 119 15.96 7.15 3.53
CA VAL A 119 16.24 6.19 4.62
C VAL A 119 17.69 6.23 5.09
N LYS A 120 18.64 6.54 4.20
CA LYS A 120 20.04 6.73 4.56
C LYS A 120 20.20 7.88 5.57
N ASP A 121 19.52 9.00 5.36
CA ASP A 121 19.58 10.17 6.26
C ASP A 121 18.97 9.83 7.62
N VAL A 122 17.88 9.05 7.63
CA VAL A 122 17.27 8.53 8.86
C VAL A 122 18.29 7.69 9.63
N ILE A 123 18.97 6.75 8.97
CA ILE A 123 20.01 5.90 9.60
C ILE A 123 21.18 6.76 10.11
N ASP A 124 21.70 7.67 9.29
CA ASP A 124 22.81 8.56 9.64
C ASP A 124 22.44 9.45 10.84
N LYS A 125 21.20 9.95 10.88
CA LYS A 125 20.68 10.75 12.01
C LYS A 125 20.61 9.95 13.30
N MET A 126 20.14 8.70 13.25
CA MET A 126 20.11 7.83 14.44
C MET A 126 21.52 7.53 14.96
N LEU A 127 22.49 7.39 14.05
CA LEU A 127 23.89 7.21 14.41
C LEU A 127 24.54 8.47 14.98
N SER A 128 24.09 9.66 14.57
CA SER A 128 24.67 10.94 14.99
C SER A 128 24.61 11.18 16.51
N ALA A 129 23.66 10.57 17.22
CA ALA A 129 23.59 10.68 18.68
C ALA A 129 24.57 9.75 19.42
N LYS A 130 25.22 8.81 18.73
CA LYS A 130 26.21 7.94 19.35
C LYS A 130 27.50 8.71 19.63
N GLY A 131 27.90 8.76 20.89
CA GLY A 131 29.08 9.50 21.35
C GLY A 131 28.79 10.95 21.75
N GLU A 132 27.58 11.44 21.49
CA GLU A 132 27.13 12.74 21.97
C GLU A 132 26.84 12.71 23.47
N LYS A 133 27.01 13.86 24.12
CA LYS A 133 26.69 14.00 25.54
C LYS A 133 25.17 13.95 25.71
N PRO A 134 24.63 13.09 26.59
CA PRO A 134 23.20 13.09 26.89
C PRO A 134 22.73 14.47 27.35
N LEU A 135 21.58 14.90 26.84
CA LEU A 135 20.88 16.08 27.32
C LEU A 135 19.70 15.60 28.17
N PRO A 136 19.82 15.60 29.50
CA PRO A 136 18.82 15.03 30.37
C PRO A 136 17.48 15.78 30.23
N PRO A 137 16.35 15.08 30.45
CA PRO A 137 15.04 15.71 30.39
C PRO A 137 14.89 16.82 31.44
N VAL A 138 14.00 17.78 31.14
CA VAL A 138 13.59 18.84 32.05
C VAL A 138 12.29 18.42 32.73
N HIS A 139 12.27 18.46 34.06
CA HIS A 139 11.05 18.17 34.81
C HIS A 139 10.19 19.42 34.95
N VAL A 140 8.93 19.31 34.54
CA VAL A 140 7.93 20.38 34.62
C VAL A 140 6.80 20.03 35.60
N SER A 141 6.18 21.06 36.18
CA SER A 141 5.13 20.87 37.20
C SER A 141 3.78 20.40 36.64
N THR A 142 3.52 20.63 35.35
CA THR A 142 2.29 20.25 34.66
C THR A 142 2.56 20.19 33.15
N GLY A 143 1.61 19.67 32.38
CA GLY A 143 1.69 19.60 30.93
C GLY A 143 0.33 19.31 30.31
N PRO A 144 0.19 19.43 28.98
CA PRO A 144 -1.07 19.13 28.30
C PRO A 144 -1.67 17.75 28.64
N CYS A 145 -0.85 16.73 28.90
CA CYS A 145 -1.35 15.40 29.25
C CYS A 145 -2.15 15.38 30.57
N LYS A 146 -2.11 16.44 31.38
CA LYS A 146 -2.81 16.58 32.66
C LYS A 146 -4.10 17.40 32.56
N GLU A 147 -4.56 17.75 31.35
CA GLU A 147 -5.79 18.53 31.16
C GLU A 147 -7.05 17.80 31.68
N ASN A 148 -7.08 16.47 31.55
CA ASN A 148 -8.15 15.62 32.05
C ASN A 148 -7.56 14.44 32.83
N ILE A 149 -8.24 14.02 33.90
CA ILE A 149 -7.76 12.98 34.82
C ILE A 149 -8.95 12.10 35.22
N ILE A 150 -8.83 10.79 35.00
CA ILE A 150 -9.74 9.74 35.49
C ILE A 150 -8.94 8.87 36.46
N MET A 151 -9.44 8.64 37.68
CA MET A 151 -8.71 7.89 38.71
C MET A 151 -9.61 6.96 39.52
N GLY A 152 -8.99 5.93 40.12
CA GLY A 152 -9.67 5.04 41.06
C GLY A 152 -10.84 4.30 40.41
N ASP A 153 -12.00 4.32 41.07
CA ASP A 153 -13.19 3.55 40.65
C ASP A 153 -13.81 4.03 39.32
N ASP A 154 -13.47 5.26 38.89
CA ASP A 154 -13.92 5.85 37.64
C ASP A 154 -13.17 5.30 36.41
N VAL A 155 -12.03 4.62 36.60
CA VAL A 155 -11.29 3.98 35.51
C VAL A 155 -12.12 2.83 34.93
N ASP A 156 -12.45 2.93 33.65
CA ASP A 156 -13.17 1.89 32.91
C ASP A 156 -12.65 1.77 31.47
N LEU A 157 -11.68 0.88 31.28
CA LEU A 157 -11.07 0.58 29.99
C LEU A 157 -12.09 0.03 28.99
N THR A 158 -13.13 -0.68 29.46
CA THR A 158 -14.13 -1.30 28.56
C THR A 158 -15.04 -0.29 27.88
N LYS A 159 -15.05 0.96 28.35
CA LYS A 159 -15.75 2.09 27.72
C LYS A 159 -14.90 2.82 26.67
N LEU A 160 -13.60 2.55 26.62
CA LEU A 160 -12.72 3.17 25.64
C LEU A 160 -12.90 2.50 24.27
N PRO A 161 -12.92 3.26 23.16
CA PRO A 161 -13.07 2.71 21.82
C PRO A 161 -11.74 2.11 21.30
N ALA A 162 -11.08 1.28 22.12
CA ALA A 162 -9.86 0.60 21.75
C ALA A 162 -10.11 -0.34 20.57
N PRO A 163 -9.29 -0.30 19.52
CA PRO A 163 -9.60 -1.00 18.29
C PRO A 163 -9.31 -2.52 18.40
N LEU A 164 -10.15 -3.30 17.74
CA LEU A 164 -9.82 -4.67 17.36
C LEU A 164 -9.12 -4.59 16.01
N LEU A 165 -7.83 -4.95 15.95
CA LEU A 165 -7.01 -4.63 14.77
C LEU A 165 -7.20 -5.64 13.64
N ASN A 166 -7.09 -6.92 13.97
CA ASN A 166 -7.27 -8.01 13.02
C ASN A 166 -8.39 -8.96 13.46
N ARG A 167 -8.99 -9.63 12.48
CA ARG A 167 -10.10 -10.58 12.71
C ARG A 167 -9.74 -11.73 13.67
N ALA A 168 -8.46 -12.06 13.76
CA ALA A 168 -7.93 -13.14 14.57
C ALA A 168 -7.45 -12.68 15.94
N ASP A 169 -7.38 -11.37 16.20
CA ASP A 169 -6.80 -10.87 17.44
C ASP A 169 -7.62 -11.31 18.66
N GLY A 170 -6.92 -11.70 19.73
CA GLY A 170 -7.52 -12.18 20.98
C GLY A 170 -8.18 -11.10 21.84
N GLY A 171 -8.07 -9.82 21.48
CA GLY A 171 -8.62 -8.71 22.24
C GLY A 171 -8.44 -7.35 21.57
N ASN A 172 -8.94 -6.29 22.23
CA ASN A 172 -8.84 -4.92 21.74
C ASN A 172 -7.51 -4.31 22.19
N TYR A 173 -6.65 -3.93 21.25
CA TYR A 173 -5.31 -3.42 21.52
C TYR A 173 -5.31 -1.90 21.62
N ILE A 174 -5.38 -1.39 22.84
CA ILE A 174 -5.22 0.05 23.12
C ILE A 174 -3.76 0.49 22.96
N GLN A 175 -2.81 -0.41 23.19
CA GLN A 175 -1.39 -0.11 23.15
C GLN A 175 -0.74 -0.86 21.99
N THR A 176 -0.36 -0.12 20.96
CA THR A 176 0.40 -0.60 19.79
C THR A 176 1.64 0.24 19.48
N LEU A 177 1.64 1.54 19.84
CA LEU A 177 2.72 2.48 19.49
C LEU A 177 3.09 3.45 20.63
N GLY A 178 2.52 3.30 21.81
CA GLY A 178 2.89 4.07 22.99
C GLY A 178 4.21 3.60 23.61
N ILE A 179 4.74 4.43 24.49
CA ILE A 179 5.98 4.15 25.22
C ILE A 179 5.63 3.55 26.59
N ASN A 180 5.99 2.29 26.83
CA ASN A 180 5.98 1.71 28.17
C ASN A 180 7.18 2.25 28.96
N ILE A 181 6.93 2.76 30.14
CA ILE A 181 7.92 3.38 31.03
C ILE A 181 7.95 2.55 32.31
N ILE A 182 9.06 1.89 32.57
CA ILE A 182 9.29 1.15 33.83
C ILE A 182 10.68 1.43 34.41
N PRO A 183 10.81 1.66 35.72
CA PRO A 183 12.09 1.88 36.37
C PRO A 183 12.73 0.55 36.76
N HIS A 184 14.06 0.50 36.79
CA HIS A 184 14.79 -0.56 37.50
C HIS A 184 14.53 -0.43 39.02
N PRO A 185 14.36 -1.54 39.78
CA PRO A 185 14.03 -1.46 41.20
C PRO A 185 15.13 -0.86 42.08
N SER A 186 16.38 -0.83 41.60
CA SER A 186 17.55 -0.41 42.39
C SER A 186 18.60 0.42 41.65
N GLU A 187 18.53 0.51 40.32
CA GLU A 187 19.55 1.18 39.50
C GLU A 187 18.94 2.46 38.92
N PRO A 188 19.75 3.50 38.62
CA PRO A 188 19.27 4.73 37.99
C PRO A 188 18.99 4.51 36.49
N TRP A 189 18.19 3.48 36.17
CA TRP A 189 17.83 3.08 34.83
C TRP A 189 16.31 3.07 34.70
N THR A 190 15.79 3.85 33.75
CA THR A 190 14.37 3.81 33.36
C THR A 190 14.28 3.41 31.91
N ASN A 191 13.60 2.30 31.65
CA ASN A 191 13.43 1.79 30.30
C ASN A 191 12.16 2.36 29.67
N TRP A 192 12.31 2.91 28.47
CA TRP A 192 11.23 3.25 27.56
C TRP A 192 11.23 2.25 26.40
N SER A 193 10.12 1.55 26.22
CA SER A 193 10.01 0.54 25.15
C SER A 193 8.61 0.44 24.59
N ILE A 194 8.49 0.12 23.30
CA ILE A 194 7.21 -0.22 22.68
C ILE A 194 6.97 -1.73 22.83
N ALA A 195 5.90 -2.07 23.53
CA ALA A 195 5.39 -3.44 23.69
C ALA A 195 3.86 -3.34 23.78
N ARG A 196 3.17 -4.23 23.05
CA ARG A 196 1.72 -4.17 22.91
C ARG A 196 1.00 -4.60 24.18
N ALA A 197 -0.21 -4.07 24.37
CA ALA A 197 -1.13 -4.54 25.40
C ALA A 197 -2.59 -4.43 24.94
N MET A 198 -3.38 -5.44 25.28
CA MET A 198 -4.81 -5.49 25.03
C MET A 198 -5.63 -5.35 26.31
N ILE A 199 -6.84 -4.81 26.19
CA ILE A 199 -7.77 -4.67 27.31
C ILE A 199 -8.20 -6.07 27.75
N TYR A 200 -8.10 -6.33 29.07
CA TYR A 200 -8.55 -7.57 29.69
C TYR A 200 -9.90 -7.38 30.40
N ASP A 201 -10.02 -6.34 31.22
CA ASP A 201 -11.27 -5.99 31.90
C ASP A 201 -11.37 -4.47 32.15
N LYS A 202 -12.32 -4.05 33.01
CA LYS A 202 -12.56 -2.64 33.39
C LYS A 202 -11.30 -1.89 33.80
N THR A 203 -10.37 -2.54 34.49
CA THR A 203 -9.20 -1.85 35.10
C THR A 203 -7.87 -2.47 34.72
N ARG A 204 -7.87 -3.60 34.01
CA ARG A 204 -6.66 -4.34 33.68
C ARG A 204 -6.48 -4.52 32.18
N MET A 205 -5.22 -4.44 31.76
CA MET A 205 -4.74 -4.88 30.46
C MET A 205 -3.86 -6.12 30.62
N VAL A 206 -3.58 -6.80 29.53
CA VAL A 206 -2.57 -7.86 29.45
C VAL A 206 -1.59 -7.50 28.33
N GLY A 207 -0.29 -7.52 28.63
CA GLY A 207 0.74 -6.98 27.74
C GLY A 207 1.95 -7.89 27.59
N LEU A 208 2.52 -7.92 26.39
CA LEU A 208 3.61 -8.82 26.03
C LEU A 208 4.92 -8.41 26.74
N ILE A 209 5.48 -9.29 27.58
CA ILE A 209 6.82 -9.15 28.14
C ILE A 209 7.69 -10.32 27.66
N MET A 210 8.52 -10.05 26.65
CA MET A 210 9.31 -11.09 25.96
C MET A 210 10.81 -10.91 26.15
N LYS A 211 11.51 -12.01 26.47
CA LYS A 211 12.98 -12.03 26.51
C LYS A 211 13.57 -11.94 25.10
N PRO A 212 14.74 -11.30 24.94
CA PRO A 212 15.59 -10.66 25.95
C PRO A 212 15.40 -9.13 26.00
N GLN A 213 14.21 -8.61 25.70
CA GLN A 213 13.94 -7.17 25.73
C GLN A 213 14.21 -6.57 27.12
N HIS A 214 14.56 -5.29 27.17
CA HIS A 214 14.86 -4.59 28.43
C HIS A 214 13.69 -4.61 29.41
N ILE A 215 12.45 -4.46 28.92
CA ILE A 215 11.24 -4.58 29.75
C ILE A 215 11.20 -5.92 30.49
N ALA A 216 11.55 -7.02 29.82
CA ALA A 216 11.59 -8.36 30.41
C ALA A 216 12.74 -8.53 31.41
N ARG A 217 13.88 -7.87 31.18
CA ARG A 217 15.01 -7.85 32.12
C ARG A 217 14.65 -7.12 33.40
N ILE A 218 14.11 -5.91 33.31
CA ILE A 218 13.71 -5.12 34.48
C ILE A 218 12.57 -5.81 35.23
N PHE A 219 11.59 -6.36 34.52
CA PHE A 219 10.50 -7.13 35.14
C PHE A 219 11.03 -8.33 35.94
N ALA A 220 12.07 -9.03 35.45
CA ALA A 220 12.71 -10.11 36.17
C ALA A 220 13.43 -9.64 37.45
N GLU A 221 13.99 -8.42 37.47
CA GLU A 221 14.58 -7.84 38.68
C GLU A 221 13.51 -7.47 39.71
N TRP A 222 12.38 -6.89 39.28
CA TRP A 222 11.24 -6.65 40.17
C TRP A 222 10.67 -7.92 40.79
N LYS A 223 10.59 -9.01 40.01
CA LYS A 223 10.19 -10.34 40.53
C LYS A 223 11.04 -10.77 41.73
N LYS A 224 12.34 -10.47 41.75
CA LYS A 224 13.22 -10.81 42.88
C LYS A 224 12.90 -9.99 44.14
N THR A 225 12.31 -8.81 43.99
CA THR A 225 11.92 -7.94 45.12
C THR A 225 10.59 -8.35 45.76
N GLY A 226 9.79 -9.19 45.09
CA GLY A 226 8.45 -9.55 45.53
C GLY A 226 7.41 -8.42 45.43
N LYS A 227 7.72 -7.34 44.71
CA LYS A 227 6.84 -6.19 44.50
C LYS A 227 6.42 -6.08 43.04
N ASP A 228 5.17 -5.67 42.82
CA ASP A 228 4.67 -5.32 41.49
C ASP A 228 5.43 -4.12 40.91
N VAL A 229 5.51 -4.08 39.57
CA VAL A 229 6.28 -3.05 38.85
C VAL A 229 5.43 -1.80 38.70
N PRO A 230 5.82 -0.63 39.20
CA PRO A 230 5.16 0.61 38.81
C PRO A 230 5.38 0.83 37.31
N TYR A 231 4.31 1.11 36.56
CA TYR A 231 4.42 1.47 35.14
C TYR A 231 3.63 2.73 34.75
N ALA A 232 4.06 3.34 33.64
CA ALA A 232 3.24 4.25 32.86
C ALA A 232 3.30 3.87 31.37
N ILE A 233 2.25 4.15 30.61
CA ILE A 233 2.23 4.06 29.15
C ILE A 233 1.86 5.42 28.59
N ALA A 234 2.77 6.03 27.82
CA ALA A 234 2.53 7.31 27.13
C ALA A 234 2.15 7.05 25.67
N LEU A 235 0.89 7.28 25.34
CA LEU A 235 0.31 7.17 23.98
C LEU A 235 0.27 8.57 23.34
N GLY A 236 0.61 8.65 22.06
CA GLY A 236 0.77 9.95 21.38
C GLY A 236 1.89 10.78 22.01
N ALA A 237 2.97 10.11 22.42
CA ALA A 237 4.19 10.74 22.92
C ALA A 237 4.91 11.51 21.79
N PRO A 238 5.86 12.41 22.11
CA PRO A 238 6.71 13.05 21.11
C PRO A 238 7.27 12.04 20.10
N PRO A 239 7.13 12.28 18.79
CA PRO A 239 7.57 11.34 17.75
C PRO A 239 9.01 10.86 17.91
N ILE A 240 9.93 11.74 18.31
CA ILE A 240 11.33 11.37 18.54
C ILE A 240 11.50 10.45 19.77
N ALA A 241 10.67 10.61 20.79
CA ALA A 241 10.67 9.74 21.97
C ALA A 241 10.20 8.34 21.59
N THR A 242 9.20 8.24 20.71
CA THR A 242 8.73 6.97 20.15
C THR A 242 9.84 6.29 19.34
N MET A 243 10.59 7.04 18.53
CA MET A 243 11.78 6.51 17.83
C MET A 243 12.84 5.98 18.80
N ALA A 244 13.18 6.75 19.85
CA ALA A 244 14.15 6.33 20.85
C ALA A 244 13.70 5.08 21.62
N ALA A 245 12.42 4.99 21.97
CA ALA A 245 11.83 3.81 22.63
C ALA A 245 11.82 2.54 21.76
N SER A 246 11.98 2.67 20.44
CA SER A 246 12.14 1.55 19.52
C SER A 246 13.60 1.16 19.26
N MET A 247 14.58 1.93 19.76
CA MET A 247 15.99 1.65 19.53
C MET A 247 16.48 0.48 20.40
N PRO A 248 17.33 -0.43 19.87
CA PRO A 248 17.95 -1.45 20.69
C PRO A 248 19.20 -0.90 21.40
N LEU A 249 19.04 0.15 22.22
CA LEU A 249 20.13 0.71 23.03
C LEU A 249 20.75 -0.35 23.97
N PRO A 250 22.00 -0.13 24.45
CA PRO A 250 22.61 -0.96 25.48
C PRO A 250 21.82 -0.95 26.79
N ALA A 251 21.96 -2.02 27.59
CA ALA A 251 21.33 -2.09 28.91
C ALA A 251 21.93 -1.07 29.89
N GLY A 252 21.09 -0.50 30.76
CA GLY A 252 21.49 0.53 31.73
C GLY A 252 21.45 1.96 31.20
N VAL A 253 21.19 2.15 29.90
CA VAL A 253 20.97 3.48 29.29
C VAL A 253 19.47 3.77 29.28
N SER A 254 19.07 4.94 29.78
CA SER A 254 17.69 5.42 29.73
C SER A 254 17.43 6.17 28.43
N GLU A 255 16.41 5.76 27.67
CA GLU A 255 16.12 6.34 26.35
C GLU A 255 15.74 7.82 26.42
N ALA A 256 15.15 8.27 27.54
CA ALA A 256 14.80 9.68 27.76
C ALA A 256 16.01 10.62 27.65
N ASP A 257 17.17 10.19 28.16
CA ASP A 257 18.43 10.94 28.09
C ASP A 257 19.00 10.95 26.66
N TYR A 258 18.71 9.88 25.90
CA TYR A 258 19.15 9.71 24.52
C TYR A 258 18.37 10.60 23.53
N VAL A 259 17.08 10.85 23.79
CA VAL A 259 16.27 11.76 22.96
C VAL A 259 16.90 13.15 22.88
N GLY A 260 17.38 13.66 24.00
CA GLY A 260 18.05 14.95 24.04
C GLY A 260 19.30 14.98 23.16
N ALA A 261 20.10 13.91 23.15
CA ALA A 261 21.26 13.79 22.26
C ALA A 261 20.86 13.73 20.77
N LEU A 262 19.73 13.09 20.42
CA LEU A 262 19.25 12.99 19.04
C LEU A 262 18.81 14.33 18.44
N CYS A 263 18.11 15.19 19.19
CA CYS A 263 17.57 16.45 18.65
C CYS A 263 18.21 17.72 19.19
N GLY A 264 19.17 17.62 20.11
CA GLY A 264 19.82 18.78 20.72
C GLY A 264 18.90 19.59 21.65
N SER A 265 17.73 19.06 22.00
CA SER A 265 16.74 19.72 22.87
C SER A 265 16.23 18.71 23.91
N PRO A 266 16.19 19.06 25.21
CA PRO A 266 15.72 18.15 26.24
C PRO A 266 14.20 17.93 26.14
N LEU A 267 13.74 16.72 26.49
CA LEU A 267 12.32 16.46 26.65
C LEU A 267 11.78 17.08 27.92
N GLU A 268 10.61 17.70 27.86
CA GLU A 268 9.85 18.08 29.05
C GLU A 268 9.06 16.89 29.57
N LEU A 269 9.31 16.50 30.83
CA LEU A 269 8.61 15.41 31.49
C LEU A 269 7.82 15.91 32.70
N VAL A 270 6.64 15.34 32.92
CA VAL A 270 5.78 15.61 34.07
C VAL A 270 5.62 14.34 34.90
N LYS A 271 5.48 14.50 36.22
CA LYS A 271 5.28 13.38 37.14
C LYS A 271 3.90 12.73 36.92
N CYS A 272 3.83 11.42 37.03
CA CYS A 272 2.57 10.66 37.13
C CYS A 272 1.73 11.07 38.34
N GLU A 273 0.41 10.89 38.27
CA GLU A 273 -0.52 11.15 39.40
C GLU A 273 -0.41 10.09 40.50
N THR A 274 -0.15 8.84 40.11
CA THR A 274 -0.29 7.67 41.00
C THR A 274 1.03 7.01 41.39
N ASN A 275 2.14 7.46 40.83
CA ASN A 275 3.47 6.90 41.06
C ASN A 275 4.58 7.93 40.79
N ASP A 276 5.83 7.56 41.06
CA ASP A 276 6.99 8.46 40.97
C ASP A 276 7.67 8.53 39.59
N MET A 277 7.08 7.94 38.56
CA MET A 277 7.63 8.03 37.20
C MET A 277 7.31 9.38 36.55
N TYR A 278 8.07 9.66 35.49
CA TYR A 278 7.92 10.83 34.65
C TYR A 278 7.57 10.40 33.22
N VAL A 279 6.62 11.11 32.61
CA VAL A 279 6.14 10.88 31.25
C VAL A 279 6.29 12.17 30.43
N PRO A 280 6.40 12.10 29.09
CA PRO A 280 6.44 13.31 28.27
C PRO A 280 5.22 14.20 28.51
N ALA A 281 5.45 15.47 28.84
CA ALA A 281 4.42 16.42 29.24
C ALA A 281 3.35 16.64 28.16
N THR A 282 3.72 16.47 26.89
CA THR A 282 2.86 16.68 25.72
C THR A 282 2.16 15.41 25.22
N SER A 283 2.28 14.27 25.92
CA SER A 283 1.61 13.01 25.56
C SER A 283 0.10 13.17 25.43
N GLU A 284 -0.51 12.50 24.46
CA GLU A 284 -1.96 12.56 24.23
C GLU A 284 -2.76 11.86 25.33
N ILE A 285 -2.35 10.64 25.71
CA ILE A 285 -2.99 9.82 26.74
C ILE A 285 -1.89 9.14 27.56
N VAL A 286 -2.03 9.10 28.89
CA VAL A 286 -1.13 8.40 29.80
C VAL A 286 -1.93 7.42 30.65
N LEU A 287 -1.54 6.15 30.62
CA LEU A 287 -2.06 5.11 31.51
C LEU A 287 -1.06 4.90 32.64
N GLU A 288 -1.49 4.93 33.90
CA GLU A 288 -0.61 4.77 35.05
C GLU A 288 -1.06 3.60 35.94
N GLY A 289 -0.13 2.84 36.51
CA GLY A 289 -0.50 1.81 37.47
C GLY A 289 0.62 0.83 37.82
N THR A 290 0.28 -0.46 37.93
CA THR A 290 1.22 -1.52 38.31
C THR A 290 1.11 -2.77 37.42
N ILE A 291 2.24 -3.36 37.04
CA ILE A 291 2.34 -4.65 36.36
C ILE A 291 2.51 -5.72 37.42
N SER A 292 1.62 -6.71 37.43
CA SER A 292 1.66 -7.80 38.39
C SER A 292 2.87 -8.70 38.14
N ILE A 293 3.59 -9.05 39.21
CA ILE A 293 4.65 -10.06 39.14
C ILE A 293 4.12 -11.50 39.21
N THR A 294 2.86 -11.69 39.63
CA THR A 294 2.23 -13.01 39.83
C THR A 294 1.07 -13.27 38.88
N ASP A 295 0.21 -12.27 38.68
CA ASP A 295 -1.06 -12.46 37.99
C ASP A 295 -0.86 -12.34 36.48
N THR A 296 -1.37 -13.33 35.76
CA THR A 296 -1.24 -13.43 34.30
C THR A 296 -2.59 -13.75 33.66
N ALA A 297 -2.76 -13.32 32.41
CA ALA A 297 -3.87 -13.72 31.55
C ALA A 297 -3.35 -14.09 30.16
N ASN A 298 -4.19 -14.74 29.35
CA ASN A 298 -3.84 -15.02 27.96
C ASN A 298 -3.79 -13.70 27.17
N GLU A 299 -2.68 -13.49 26.49
CA GLU A 299 -2.46 -12.45 25.48
C GLU A 299 -2.32 -13.10 24.10
N GLY A 300 -2.78 -12.38 23.08
CA GLY A 300 -2.83 -12.91 21.72
C GLY A 300 -4.04 -13.83 21.45
N PRO A 301 -4.17 -14.34 20.22
CA PRO A 301 -3.26 -14.08 19.10
C PRO A 301 -3.26 -12.63 18.62
N PHE A 302 -2.25 -12.28 17.83
CA PHE A 302 -2.05 -10.95 17.30
C PHE A 302 -1.59 -11.01 15.84
N GLY A 303 -1.99 -10.06 15.01
CA GLY A 303 -1.34 -9.81 13.71
C GLY A 303 0.08 -9.30 13.91
N GLU A 304 1.07 -10.17 13.70
CA GLU A 304 2.48 -9.88 13.94
C GLU A 304 3.15 -9.19 12.76
N MET A 305 4.29 -8.54 13.04
CA MET A 305 5.16 -7.88 12.05
C MET A 305 5.55 -8.77 10.86
N HIS A 306 5.55 -10.10 11.01
CA HIS A 306 5.91 -11.01 9.93
C HIS A 306 4.77 -11.24 8.91
N GLY A 307 3.61 -10.60 9.11
CA GLY A 307 2.46 -10.69 8.20
C GLY A 307 1.52 -11.86 8.48
N TYR A 308 1.56 -12.45 9.67
CA TYR A 308 0.75 -13.61 10.05
C TYR A 308 0.06 -13.41 11.41
N SER A 309 -1.11 -14.05 11.55
CA SER A 309 -1.75 -14.32 12.83
C SER A 309 -1.89 -15.83 12.98
N PHE A 310 -1.27 -16.42 14.00
CA PHE A 310 -1.40 -17.84 14.29
C PHE A 310 -2.58 -18.05 15.24
N LEU A 311 -3.63 -18.74 14.80
CA LEU A 311 -4.91 -18.81 15.51
C LEU A 311 -4.84 -19.48 16.89
N ASP A 312 -3.88 -20.40 17.06
CA ASP A 312 -3.67 -21.12 18.31
C ASP A 312 -2.61 -20.46 19.21
N GLU A 313 -1.98 -19.38 18.74
CA GLU A 313 -0.92 -18.69 19.47
C GLU A 313 -1.53 -17.74 20.51
N ASN A 314 -1.41 -18.12 21.78
CA ASN A 314 -1.58 -17.22 22.90
C ASN A 314 -0.56 -17.57 23.97
N SER A 315 -0.26 -16.63 24.85
CA SER A 315 0.67 -16.87 25.95
C SER A 315 0.20 -16.18 27.23
N LEU A 316 0.50 -16.80 28.37
CA LEU A 316 0.27 -16.17 29.67
C LEU A 316 1.24 -15.00 29.83
N GLN A 317 0.67 -13.80 29.88
CA GLN A 317 1.39 -12.56 30.03
C GLN A 317 0.93 -11.80 31.28
N PRO A 318 1.79 -10.96 31.89
CA PRO A 318 1.44 -10.22 33.10
C PRO A 318 0.24 -9.30 32.92
N LEU A 319 -0.54 -9.16 33.99
CA LEU A 319 -1.63 -8.19 34.06
C LEU A 319 -1.12 -6.80 34.47
N TYR A 320 -1.63 -5.78 33.79
CA TYR A 320 -1.32 -4.36 34.00
C TYR A 320 -2.56 -3.71 34.60
N THR A 321 -2.54 -3.41 35.89
CA THR A 321 -3.65 -2.71 36.55
C THR A 321 -3.50 -1.21 36.32
N VAL A 322 -4.49 -0.58 35.68
CA VAL A 322 -4.58 0.87 35.45
C VAL A 322 -5.27 1.52 36.65
N LYS A 323 -4.59 2.47 37.28
CA LYS A 323 -5.06 3.25 38.44
C LYS A 323 -5.47 4.68 38.08
N ALA A 324 -4.87 5.22 37.02
CA ALA A 324 -5.22 6.52 36.48
C ALA A 324 -5.08 6.56 34.95
N ILE A 325 -5.91 7.37 34.33
CA ILE A 325 -5.80 7.77 32.92
C ILE A 325 -5.77 9.29 32.89
N THR A 326 -4.69 9.87 32.38
CA THR A 326 -4.61 11.32 32.11
C THR A 326 -4.55 11.56 30.62
N TYR A 327 -5.16 12.64 30.12
CA TYR A 327 -5.21 12.89 28.68
C TYR A 327 -5.41 14.37 28.35
N ARG A 328 -4.92 14.74 27.16
CA ARG A 328 -5.18 16.05 26.54
C ARG A 328 -6.63 16.20 26.16
N ASN A 329 -7.11 17.43 26.04
CA ASN A 329 -8.36 17.73 25.37
C ASN A 329 -8.32 17.22 23.91
N ASP A 330 -9.42 16.62 23.47
CA ASP A 330 -9.55 16.05 22.12
C ASP A 330 -8.38 15.09 21.79
N PRO A 331 -8.17 14.04 22.63
CA PRO A 331 -6.98 13.20 22.59
C PRO A 331 -6.90 12.34 21.32
N ILE A 332 -5.69 12.06 20.87
CA ILE A 332 -5.41 11.24 19.69
C ILE A 332 -4.64 9.97 20.09
N LEU A 333 -5.23 8.80 19.87
CA LEU A 333 -4.55 7.52 19.99
C LEU A 333 -3.79 7.19 18.69
N PRO A 334 -2.45 7.09 18.69
CA PRO A 334 -1.72 6.51 17.57
C PRO A 334 -1.92 4.99 17.54
N VAL A 335 -2.20 4.44 16.36
CA VAL A 335 -2.40 3.01 16.14
C VAL A 335 -1.52 2.50 15.01
N CYS A 336 -0.74 1.46 15.31
CA CYS A 336 -0.07 0.63 14.32
C CYS A 336 -0.89 -0.65 14.09
N VAL A 337 -1.08 -1.03 12.83
CA VAL A 337 -1.73 -2.30 12.44
C VAL A 337 -0.71 -3.16 11.71
N PRO A 338 0.06 -4.01 12.42
CA PRO A 338 1.13 -4.78 11.79
C PRO A 338 0.59 -5.77 10.76
N GLY A 339 1.41 -6.08 9.77
CA GLY A 339 1.02 -6.96 8.68
C GLY A 339 2.13 -7.14 7.66
N ARG A 340 1.75 -7.39 6.41
CA ARG A 340 2.71 -7.71 5.34
C ARG A 340 3.40 -6.46 4.80
N ALA A 341 4.70 -6.32 5.05
CA ALA A 341 5.49 -5.21 4.50
C ALA A 341 5.63 -5.19 2.98
N ASN A 342 5.65 -6.35 2.32
CA ASN A 342 5.72 -6.41 0.85
C ASN A 342 4.51 -5.77 0.14
N LEU A 343 3.39 -5.59 0.85
CA LEU A 343 2.24 -4.82 0.36
C LEU A 343 2.35 -3.36 0.80
N GLY A 344 2.78 -3.11 2.04
CA GLY A 344 3.16 -1.79 2.51
C GLY A 344 3.76 -1.87 3.91
N PRO A 345 4.97 -1.35 4.16
CA PRO A 345 5.58 -1.43 5.48
C PRO A 345 4.87 -0.51 6.48
N ASP A 346 4.58 -1.07 7.65
CA ASP A 346 4.10 -0.36 8.83
C ASP A 346 5.25 -0.04 9.81
N GLU A 347 4.94 0.53 10.97
CA GLU A 347 5.91 0.99 11.96
C GLU A 347 6.85 -0.11 12.46
N THR A 348 6.40 -1.37 12.50
CA THR A 348 7.27 -2.48 12.90
C THR A 348 8.43 -2.69 11.92
N HIS A 349 8.26 -2.25 10.68
CA HIS A 349 9.28 -2.33 9.63
C HIS A 349 10.07 -1.02 9.54
N THR A 350 9.35 0.10 9.38
CA THR A 350 9.95 1.41 9.13
C THR A 350 10.72 1.95 10.32
N MET A 351 10.30 1.61 11.55
CA MET A 351 11.04 1.96 12.77
C MET A 351 12.00 0.84 13.15
N ILE A 352 11.52 -0.34 13.54
CA ILE A 352 12.38 -1.37 14.13
C ILE A 352 13.46 -1.85 13.14
N GLY A 353 13.10 -2.03 11.87
CA GLY A 353 14.04 -2.41 10.80
C GLY A 353 15.13 -1.36 10.59
N THR A 354 14.75 -0.09 10.42
CA THR A 354 15.71 1.01 10.21
C THR A 354 16.62 1.22 11.42
N LEU A 355 16.09 1.10 12.64
CA LEU A 355 16.87 1.23 13.87
C LEU A 355 17.84 0.06 14.07
N ALA A 356 17.42 -1.17 13.77
CA ALA A 356 18.33 -2.32 13.75
C ALA A 356 19.45 -2.14 12.71
N SER A 357 19.12 -1.57 11.55
CA SER A 357 20.08 -1.26 10.48
C SER A 357 21.18 -0.32 10.96
N ALA A 358 20.81 0.78 11.63
CA ALA A 358 21.77 1.71 12.22
C ALA A 358 22.69 1.01 13.23
N GLU A 359 22.12 0.27 14.19
CA GLU A 359 22.90 -0.39 15.24
C GLU A 359 23.83 -1.49 14.69
N ILE A 360 23.40 -2.26 13.70
CA ILE A 360 24.23 -3.27 13.04
C ILE A 360 25.38 -2.58 12.28
N ARG A 361 25.11 -1.51 11.52
CA ARG A 361 26.15 -0.74 10.83
C ARG A 361 27.20 -0.23 11.81
N HIS A 362 26.76 0.40 12.91
CA HIS A 362 27.66 0.89 13.95
C HIS A 362 28.50 -0.23 14.56
N LEU A 363 27.87 -1.36 14.93
CA LEU A 363 28.55 -2.50 15.52
C LEU A 363 29.66 -3.03 14.61
N LEU A 364 29.37 -3.22 13.31
CA LEU A 364 30.34 -3.73 12.35
C LEU A 364 31.50 -2.75 12.13
N GLN A 365 31.19 -1.46 11.98
CA GLN A 365 32.20 -0.40 11.82
C GLN A 365 33.10 -0.27 13.05
N GLN A 366 32.54 -0.34 14.26
CA GLN A 366 33.31 -0.29 15.52
C GLN A 366 34.30 -1.46 15.65
N HIS A 367 34.05 -2.59 14.97
CA HIS A 367 34.94 -3.76 14.93
C HIS A 367 35.87 -3.77 13.70
N GLY A 368 36.02 -2.62 13.03
CA GLY A 368 36.94 -2.41 11.91
C GLY A 368 36.52 -3.12 10.63
N LEU A 369 35.25 -3.45 10.47
CA LEU A 369 34.74 -4.02 9.22
C LEU A 369 34.45 -2.90 8.19
N PRO A 370 34.65 -3.17 6.88
CA PRO A 370 34.61 -2.16 5.84
C PRO A 370 33.17 -1.88 5.40
N VAL A 371 32.25 -1.71 6.35
CA VAL A 371 30.81 -1.57 6.07
C VAL A 371 30.46 -0.11 5.80
N THR A 372 29.85 0.14 4.65
CA THR A 372 29.37 1.48 4.24
C THR A 372 27.93 1.70 4.71
N GLN A 373 27.06 0.72 4.47
CA GLN A 373 25.63 0.77 4.78
C GLN A 373 25.12 -0.61 5.23
N VAL A 374 24.07 -0.59 6.04
CA VAL A 374 23.28 -1.77 6.39
C VAL A 374 21.83 -1.38 6.27
N PHE A 375 20.99 -2.28 5.75
CA PHE A 375 19.55 -2.07 5.73
C PHE A 375 18.77 -3.37 5.89
N ALA A 376 17.86 -3.40 6.85
CA ALA A 376 16.88 -4.46 7.03
C ALA A 376 15.74 -4.27 6.01
N LEU A 377 15.72 -5.13 5.01
CA LEU A 377 14.85 -5.00 3.83
C LEU A 377 13.39 -5.18 4.25
N PHE A 378 12.55 -4.19 3.97
CA PHE A 378 11.16 -4.20 4.40
C PHE A 378 10.39 -5.38 3.80
N GLU A 379 10.58 -5.66 2.52
CA GLU A 379 9.93 -6.73 1.76
C GLU A 379 10.22 -8.11 2.34
N SER A 380 11.35 -8.27 3.04
CA SER A 380 11.71 -9.48 3.78
C SER A 380 11.01 -9.61 5.14
N GLN A 381 10.08 -8.72 5.48
CA GLN A 381 9.54 -8.53 6.83
C GLN A 381 10.64 -8.19 7.85
N VAL A 382 11.66 -7.44 7.41
CA VAL A 382 12.84 -7.04 8.21
C VAL A 382 13.58 -8.20 8.91
N ILE A 383 13.52 -9.42 8.35
CA ILE A 383 14.30 -10.56 8.83
C ILE A 383 15.59 -10.78 8.02
N TRP A 384 15.70 -10.14 6.85
CA TRP A 384 16.94 -10.07 6.08
C TRP A 384 17.53 -8.66 6.16
N ALA A 385 18.85 -8.56 6.20
CA ALA A 385 19.53 -7.28 6.04
C ALA A 385 20.68 -7.35 5.03
N ALA A 386 20.73 -6.36 4.15
CA ALA A 386 21.87 -6.12 3.26
C ALA A 386 23.00 -5.46 4.06
N VAL A 387 24.23 -5.91 3.85
CA VAL A 387 25.46 -5.35 4.43
C VAL A 387 26.37 -4.97 3.27
N GLN A 388 26.39 -3.69 2.92
CA GLN A 388 27.21 -3.17 1.83
C GLN A 388 28.65 -2.94 2.33
N VAL A 389 29.64 -3.40 1.56
CA VAL A 389 31.06 -3.29 1.93
C VAL A 389 31.86 -2.44 0.95
N ASP A 390 32.77 -1.63 1.48
CA ASP A 390 33.78 -0.85 0.75
C ASP A 390 34.83 -1.79 0.16
N ARG A 391 34.93 -1.83 -1.17
CA ARG A 391 35.76 -2.81 -1.88
C ARG A 391 37.25 -2.58 -1.66
N LYS A 392 37.67 -1.31 -1.56
CA LYS A 392 39.09 -0.96 -1.35
C LYS A 392 39.53 -1.39 0.04
N LYS A 393 38.76 -1.04 1.07
CA LYS A 393 39.06 -1.42 2.46
C LYS A 393 38.95 -2.93 2.66
N LEU A 394 38.01 -3.60 1.98
CA LEU A 394 37.92 -5.06 1.98
C LEU A 394 39.23 -5.71 1.50
N ALA A 395 39.82 -5.19 0.42
CA ALA A 395 41.09 -5.70 -0.10
C ALA A 395 42.26 -5.52 0.87
N GLU A 396 42.30 -4.39 1.58
CA GLU A 396 43.32 -4.09 2.59
C GLU A 396 43.30 -5.07 3.77
N MET A 397 42.13 -5.61 4.12
CA MET A 397 41.99 -6.61 5.18
C MET A 397 42.64 -7.95 4.85
N LYS A 398 42.88 -8.25 3.56
CA LYS A 398 43.43 -9.55 3.10
C LYS A 398 42.68 -10.76 3.66
N THR A 399 41.35 -10.64 3.76
CA THR A 399 40.45 -11.68 4.26
C THR A 399 39.89 -12.54 3.13
N ASN A 400 39.09 -13.54 3.46
CA ASN A 400 38.31 -14.36 2.52
C ASN A 400 36.83 -14.36 2.91
N ALA A 401 35.97 -14.93 2.06
CA ALA A 401 34.52 -14.97 2.27
C ALA A 401 34.13 -15.64 3.58
N LYS A 402 34.75 -16.77 3.91
CA LYS A 402 34.45 -17.51 5.13
C LYS A 402 34.77 -16.69 6.37
N ASP A 403 35.97 -16.12 6.47
CA ASP A 403 36.39 -15.39 7.66
C ASP A 403 35.61 -14.08 7.83
N LEU A 404 35.34 -13.36 6.74
CA LEU A 404 34.52 -12.15 6.76
C LEU A 404 33.09 -12.46 7.20
N CYS A 405 32.42 -13.41 6.54
CA CYS A 405 31.02 -13.74 6.83
C CYS A 405 30.85 -14.37 8.20
N THR A 406 31.81 -15.20 8.64
CA THR A 406 31.81 -15.76 10.00
C THR A 406 31.90 -14.63 11.03
N LYS A 407 32.83 -13.69 10.85
CA LYS A 407 33.00 -12.55 11.75
C LYS A 407 31.76 -11.63 11.77
N ILE A 408 31.16 -11.36 10.61
CA ILE A 408 29.91 -10.59 10.51
C ILE A 408 28.79 -11.30 11.29
N GLY A 409 28.57 -12.59 11.04
CA GLY A 409 27.51 -13.35 11.70
C GLY A 409 27.71 -13.48 13.21
N ASP A 410 28.94 -13.74 13.67
CA ASP A 410 29.25 -13.78 15.11
C ASP A 410 28.98 -12.45 15.81
N LEU A 411 29.35 -11.33 15.18
CA LEU A 411 29.07 -10.01 15.74
C LEU A 411 27.57 -9.74 15.77
N VAL A 412 26.87 -9.91 14.65
CA VAL A 412 25.47 -9.50 14.54
C VAL A 412 24.54 -10.44 15.29
N PHE A 413 24.64 -11.76 15.07
CA PHE A 413 23.67 -12.72 15.61
C PHE A 413 23.82 -12.97 17.11
N ARG A 414 24.98 -12.67 17.70
CA ARG A 414 25.20 -12.75 19.15
C ARG A 414 24.89 -11.45 19.90
N ASN A 415 24.55 -10.37 19.18
CA ASN A 415 24.18 -9.09 19.76
C ASN A 415 22.67 -8.81 19.60
N LYS A 416 22.12 -8.02 20.52
CA LYS A 416 20.68 -7.70 20.58
C LYS A 416 20.16 -7.09 19.27
N CYS A 417 20.94 -6.24 18.60
CA CYS A 417 20.54 -5.58 17.35
C CYS A 417 20.31 -6.55 16.19
N GLY A 418 20.97 -7.70 16.16
CA GLY A 418 20.81 -8.73 15.13
C GLY A 418 19.82 -9.82 15.49
N MET A 419 19.09 -9.71 16.60
CA MET A 419 18.19 -10.77 17.07
C MET A 419 17.10 -11.11 16.06
N GLN A 420 16.41 -10.11 15.53
CA GLN A 420 15.35 -10.28 14.54
C GLN A 420 15.87 -10.60 13.13
N ILE A 421 17.15 -10.33 12.86
CA ILE A 421 17.79 -10.63 11.58
C ILE A 421 18.24 -12.08 11.57
N HIS A 422 17.76 -12.83 10.59
CA HIS A 422 18.10 -14.23 10.37
C HIS A 422 18.92 -14.45 9.11
N ARG A 423 18.91 -13.49 8.16
CA ARG A 423 19.78 -13.53 6.99
C ARG A 423 20.54 -12.23 6.83
N LEU A 424 21.85 -12.31 6.68
CA LEU A 424 22.68 -11.19 6.26
C LEU A 424 23.16 -11.44 4.84
N LEU A 425 22.99 -10.45 3.96
CA LEU A 425 23.41 -10.49 2.56
C LEU A 425 24.58 -9.53 2.40
N VAL A 426 25.79 -10.06 2.27
CA VAL A 426 27.00 -9.23 2.13
C VAL A 426 27.17 -8.87 0.66
N VAL A 427 27.02 -7.59 0.31
CA VAL A 427 26.97 -7.10 -1.07
C VAL A 427 28.06 -6.05 -1.32
N GLY A 428 28.48 -5.90 -2.58
CA GLY A 428 29.47 -4.91 -3.02
C GLY A 428 28.90 -3.48 -3.10
N GLU A 429 29.78 -2.51 -3.34
CA GLU A 429 29.41 -1.08 -3.46
C GLU A 429 28.52 -0.77 -4.68
N ASP A 430 28.49 -1.66 -5.67
CA ASP A 430 27.68 -1.54 -6.88
C ASP A 430 26.21 -1.93 -6.68
N ILE A 431 25.85 -2.39 -5.47
CA ILE A 431 24.48 -2.76 -5.11
C ILE A 431 23.91 -1.70 -4.18
N ASP A 432 22.74 -1.15 -4.47
CA ASP A 432 21.97 -0.33 -3.54
C ASP A 432 21.38 -1.21 -2.44
N PRO A 433 21.86 -1.11 -1.18
CA PRO A 433 21.38 -1.94 -0.09
C PRO A 433 19.96 -1.59 0.36
N PHE A 434 19.39 -0.46 -0.11
CA PHE A 434 18.04 -0.01 0.21
C PHE A 434 16.99 -0.53 -0.78
N ASP A 435 17.38 -1.09 -1.92
CA ASP A 435 16.49 -1.70 -2.91
C ASP A 435 16.50 -3.24 -2.81
N MET A 436 15.34 -3.82 -2.51
CA MET A 436 15.15 -5.26 -2.48
C MET A 436 15.42 -5.92 -3.84
N ASN A 437 15.09 -5.26 -4.96
CA ASN A 437 15.30 -5.86 -6.28
C ASN A 437 16.79 -6.00 -6.58
N ASP A 438 17.58 -4.98 -6.30
CA ASP A 438 19.02 -4.99 -6.53
C ASP A 438 19.73 -6.00 -5.59
N VAL A 439 19.37 -5.99 -4.31
CA VAL A 439 19.91 -6.96 -3.34
C VAL A 439 19.54 -8.40 -3.70
N THR A 440 18.31 -8.65 -4.16
CA THR A 440 17.92 -10.01 -4.58
C THR A 440 18.57 -10.43 -5.90
N TRP A 441 18.81 -9.51 -6.83
CA TRP A 441 19.61 -9.78 -8.03
C TRP A 441 21.04 -10.18 -7.66
N ALA A 442 21.68 -9.44 -6.75
CA ALA A 442 23.01 -9.79 -6.24
C ALA A 442 23.01 -11.16 -5.56
N PHE A 443 22.03 -11.44 -4.70
CA PHE A 443 21.91 -12.75 -4.04
C PHE A 443 21.74 -13.89 -5.04
N ALA A 444 20.85 -13.73 -6.02
CA ALA A 444 20.54 -14.77 -7.00
C ALA A 444 21.70 -15.07 -7.96
N THR A 445 22.57 -14.08 -8.24
CA THR A 445 23.60 -14.19 -9.27
C THR A 445 25.03 -14.33 -8.72
N ARG A 446 25.27 -13.93 -7.46
CA ARG A 446 26.62 -13.89 -6.87
C ARG A 446 26.83 -14.86 -5.71
N CYS A 447 25.76 -15.31 -5.03
CA CYS A 447 25.86 -16.26 -3.93
C CYS A 447 25.73 -17.70 -4.43
N ARG A 448 26.84 -18.47 -4.45
CA ARG A 448 26.78 -19.88 -4.84
C ARG A 448 26.14 -20.73 -3.73
N PRO A 449 25.05 -21.46 -4.01
CA PRO A 449 24.41 -22.32 -3.02
C PRO A 449 25.39 -23.27 -2.34
N ALA A 450 25.24 -23.45 -1.02
CA ALA A 450 26.10 -24.25 -0.14
C ALA A 450 27.54 -23.75 0.08
N MET A 451 28.16 -23.05 -0.89
CA MET A 451 29.55 -22.59 -0.77
C MET A 451 29.67 -21.19 -0.16
N ASP A 452 28.71 -20.31 -0.47
CA ASP A 452 28.70 -18.91 -0.05
C ASP A 452 27.70 -18.64 1.09
N GLU A 453 27.12 -19.69 1.68
CA GLU A 453 26.20 -19.60 2.82
C GLU A 453 26.84 -20.15 4.10
N PHE A 454 26.95 -19.29 5.11
CA PHE A 454 27.56 -19.61 6.40
C PHE A 454 26.47 -19.64 7.48
N HIS A 455 26.11 -20.85 7.90
CA HIS A 455 25.01 -21.10 8.85
C HIS A 455 25.45 -20.97 10.31
N PHE A 456 24.57 -20.40 11.13
CA PHE A 456 24.75 -20.18 12.56
C PHE A 456 23.59 -20.84 13.29
N GLU A 457 23.82 -22.06 13.79
CA GLU A 457 22.81 -22.86 14.49
C GLU A 457 22.92 -22.76 16.03
N ASP A 458 24.03 -22.23 16.55
CA ASP A 458 24.34 -22.11 17.99
C ASP A 458 24.00 -20.72 18.58
N VAL A 459 23.33 -19.87 17.80
CA VAL A 459 23.01 -18.48 18.18
C VAL A 459 21.55 -18.32 18.59
N PRO A 460 21.19 -17.30 19.41
CA PRO A 460 19.79 -17.04 19.75
C PRO A 460 18.95 -16.69 18.52
N ALA A 461 17.78 -17.31 18.41
CA ALA A 461 16.79 -17.03 17.39
C ALA A 461 15.68 -16.11 17.92
N TYR A 462 15.00 -15.42 17.00
CA TYR A 462 13.82 -14.64 17.32
C TYR A 462 12.55 -15.49 17.15
N PRO A 463 11.84 -15.85 18.23
CA PRO A 463 10.74 -16.82 18.17
C PRO A 463 9.53 -16.31 17.38
N LEU A 464 9.34 -15.00 17.21
CA LEU A 464 8.23 -14.49 16.41
C LEU A 464 8.39 -14.76 14.91
N VAL A 465 9.60 -15.11 14.44
CA VAL A 465 9.82 -15.48 13.04
C VAL A 465 9.03 -16.77 12.74
N PRO A 466 8.12 -16.78 11.74
CA PRO A 466 7.21 -17.89 11.48
C PRO A 466 7.87 -19.26 11.41
N TYR A 467 8.97 -19.39 10.66
CA TYR A 467 9.65 -20.66 10.47
C TYR A 467 10.43 -21.14 11.72
N MET A 468 10.56 -20.31 12.76
CA MET A 468 11.17 -20.72 14.04
C MET A 468 10.13 -21.34 14.97
N SER A 469 9.03 -20.63 15.24
CA SER A 469 8.02 -21.10 16.21
C SER A 469 7.01 -22.07 15.62
N HIS A 470 6.79 -22.01 14.31
CA HIS A 470 5.80 -22.80 13.57
C HIS A 470 6.44 -23.63 12.44
N GLY A 471 7.77 -23.60 12.31
CA GLY A 471 8.51 -24.44 11.38
C GLY A 471 9.22 -25.61 12.08
N PRO A 472 10.02 -26.37 11.32
CA PRO A 472 10.82 -27.46 11.88
C PRO A 472 12.01 -26.93 12.68
N GLY A 473 12.32 -27.58 13.81
CA GLY A 473 13.50 -27.26 14.61
C GLY A 473 13.20 -26.60 15.95
N THR A 474 14.20 -25.90 16.51
CA THR A 474 14.08 -25.26 17.82
C THR A 474 13.54 -23.83 17.68
N LYS A 475 12.73 -23.38 18.63
CA LYS A 475 12.12 -22.04 18.58
C LYS A 475 13.07 -20.90 18.95
N LEU A 476 14.13 -21.20 19.68
CA LEU A 476 14.95 -20.19 20.39
C LEU A 476 16.43 -20.18 19.98
N THR A 477 16.87 -21.13 19.14
CA THR A 477 18.26 -21.23 18.70
C THR A 477 18.34 -21.56 17.21
N GLY A 478 19.37 -21.03 16.56
CA GLY A 478 19.69 -21.31 15.17
C GLY A 478 18.80 -20.60 14.14
N GLY A 479 18.70 -21.20 12.95
CA GLY A 479 17.92 -20.65 11.83
C GLY A 479 18.51 -19.38 11.21
N LYS A 480 19.81 -19.14 11.38
CA LYS A 480 20.49 -17.93 10.92
C LYS A 480 21.59 -18.22 9.90
N VAL A 481 21.80 -17.31 8.96
CA VAL A 481 22.76 -17.47 7.87
C VAL A 481 23.35 -16.13 7.42
N VAL A 482 24.64 -16.12 7.10
CA VAL A 482 25.27 -15.05 6.31
C VAL A 482 25.51 -15.58 4.91
N ALA A 483 24.95 -14.91 3.91
CA ALA A 483 25.13 -15.22 2.50
C ALA A 483 26.10 -14.20 1.88
N ASN A 484 27.20 -14.71 1.35
CA ASN A 484 28.20 -13.94 0.64
C ASN A 484 27.72 -13.69 -0.80
N CYS A 485 27.44 -12.43 -1.14
CA CYS A 485 27.14 -12.02 -2.50
C CYS A 485 28.31 -11.25 -3.14
N LEU A 486 29.51 -11.31 -2.54
CA LEU A 486 30.72 -10.74 -3.10
C LEU A 486 31.41 -11.75 -4.02
N LEU A 487 31.84 -11.28 -5.18
CA LEU A 487 32.61 -12.09 -6.11
C LEU A 487 34.10 -12.13 -5.68
N PRO A 488 34.85 -13.21 -6.02
CA PRO A 488 36.23 -13.40 -5.55
C PRO A 488 37.21 -12.26 -5.88
N GLU A 489 36.96 -11.49 -6.93
CA GLU A 489 37.81 -10.36 -7.32
C GLU A 489 37.63 -9.13 -6.43
N GLU A 490 36.47 -9.00 -5.76
CA GLU A 490 36.20 -7.88 -4.85
C GLU A 490 37.10 -7.93 -3.62
N TYR A 491 37.41 -9.14 -3.13
CA TYR A 491 38.42 -9.35 -2.08
C TYR A 491 39.83 -8.90 -2.49
N LYS A 492 40.07 -8.65 -3.78
CA LYS A 492 41.32 -8.12 -4.33
C LYS A 492 41.23 -6.64 -4.71
N GLY A 493 40.11 -5.97 -4.38
CA GLY A 493 39.89 -4.57 -4.70
C GLY A 493 39.47 -4.32 -6.15
N LYS A 494 39.03 -5.35 -6.87
CA LYS A 494 38.73 -5.30 -8.31
C LYS A 494 37.26 -5.58 -8.59
N GLN A 495 36.78 -5.04 -9.70
CA GLN A 495 35.51 -5.42 -10.31
C GLN A 495 35.79 -5.79 -11.76
N GLY A 496 35.77 -7.10 -12.04
CA GLY A 496 36.03 -7.67 -13.36
C GLY A 496 34.81 -7.72 -14.28
N TRP A 497 33.74 -6.99 -13.94
CA TRP A 497 32.49 -6.95 -14.71
C TRP A 497 31.96 -5.52 -14.83
N VAL A 498 31.10 -5.33 -15.81
CA VAL A 498 30.25 -4.14 -15.95
C VAL A 498 28.82 -4.60 -15.72
N THR A 499 28.06 -3.86 -14.92
CA THR A 499 26.64 -4.16 -14.74
C THR A 499 25.89 -3.75 -16.00
N CYS A 500 25.06 -4.66 -16.54
CA CYS A 500 24.30 -4.42 -17.77
C CYS A 500 22.97 -3.73 -17.47
N ASP A 501 23.03 -2.54 -16.90
CA ASP A 501 21.89 -1.65 -16.67
C ASP A 501 22.10 -0.31 -17.41
N PHE A 502 21.14 0.61 -17.30
CA PHE A 502 21.22 1.91 -17.94
C PHE A 502 22.33 2.79 -17.35
N GLU A 503 22.57 2.70 -16.04
CA GLU A 503 23.47 3.61 -15.33
C GLU A 503 24.96 3.23 -15.50
N SER A 504 25.26 1.94 -15.53
CA SER A 504 26.61 1.38 -15.56
C SER A 504 27.00 0.80 -16.92
N GLY A 505 26.01 0.37 -17.72
CA GLY A 505 26.24 -0.33 -18.99
C GLY A 505 26.57 0.59 -20.17
N TYR A 506 26.34 1.89 -20.04
CA TYR A 506 26.53 2.90 -21.09
C TYR A 506 27.47 4.01 -20.59
N PRO A 507 28.24 4.65 -21.48
CA PRO A 507 29.09 5.76 -21.07
C PRO A 507 28.26 6.98 -20.63
N GLU A 508 28.84 7.82 -19.77
CA GLU A 508 28.13 8.94 -19.14
C GLU A 508 27.51 9.91 -20.15
N ASP A 509 28.12 10.13 -21.31
CA ASP A 509 27.55 10.96 -22.38
C ASP A 509 26.25 10.37 -22.94
N ALA A 510 26.22 9.07 -23.23
CA ALA A 510 25.02 8.38 -23.70
C ALA A 510 23.92 8.26 -22.62
N ALA A 511 24.29 8.18 -21.34
CA ALA A 511 23.35 8.09 -20.22
C ALA A 511 22.84 9.47 -19.73
N SER A 512 23.65 10.52 -19.85
CA SER A 512 23.34 11.89 -19.41
C SER A 512 22.68 12.74 -20.49
N GLU A 513 22.85 12.39 -21.76
CA GLU A 513 22.05 12.94 -22.84
C GLU A 513 20.61 12.44 -22.71
N LYS A 514 19.79 13.28 -22.04
CA LYS A 514 18.34 13.18 -21.99
C LYS A 514 17.58 13.79 -23.19
N PRO A 515 18.17 14.25 -24.33
CA PRO A 515 17.41 14.97 -25.34
C PRO A 515 16.39 14.09 -26.06
N HIS A 516 16.46 12.75 -25.88
CA HIS A 516 15.52 11.83 -26.49
C HIS A 516 14.63 11.05 -25.51
N TRP A 517 14.69 11.33 -24.20
CA TRP A 517 13.81 10.65 -23.23
C TRP A 517 12.33 11.01 -23.45
N GLU A 518 12.07 12.19 -24.02
CA GLU A 518 10.75 12.60 -24.49
C GLU A 518 10.13 11.63 -25.51
N TYR A 519 10.93 11.00 -26.39
CA TYR A 519 10.43 9.99 -27.34
C TYR A 519 10.08 8.65 -26.67
N LEU A 520 10.62 8.39 -25.47
CA LEU A 520 10.28 7.22 -24.66
C LEU A 520 9.06 7.47 -23.76
N GLY A 521 8.84 8.72 -23.38
CA GLY A 521 7.62 9.28 -22.78
C GLY A 521 7.16 8.64 -21.46
N ASP A 522 7.09 9.44 -20.39
CA ASP A 522 5.91 9.40 -19.52
C ASP A 522 4.87 10.32 -20.18
N ASP A 523 3.89 9.74 -20.87
CA ASP A 523 2.75 10.42 -21.52
C ASP A 523 3.05 11.82 -22.09
N LEU A 524 3.73 11.90 -23.24
CA LEU A 524 3.62 13.10 -24.07
C LEU A 524 2.15 13.26 -24.50
N PRO A 525 1.50 14.41 -24.28
CA PRO A 525 0.31 14.74 -25.04
C PRO A 525 0.74 14.83 -26.51
N LEU A 526 0.36 13.82 -27.30
CA LEU A 526 0.36 13.93 -28.76
C LEU A 526 -0.52 15.13 -29.10
N GLU A 527 0.09 16.25 -29.49
CA GLU A 527 -0.64 17.34 -30.12
C GLU A 527 -1.18 16.83 -31.47
N PRO A 528 -2.38 17.26 -31.91
CA PRO A 528 -2.99 16.79 -33.15
C PRO A 528 -2.15 17.05 -34.41
N GLU A 529 -1.21 17.99 -34.33
CA GLU A 529 -0.43 18.51 -35.45
C GLU A 529 0.71 17.57 -35.90
N ASP A 530 1.12 16.59 -35.07
CA ASP A 530 2.16 15.61 -35.44
C ASP A 530 1.66 14.51 -36.40
N TYR A 531 0.42 14.61 -36.89
CA TYR A 531 -0.17 13.68 -37.89
C TYR A 531 -0.29 14.26 -39.30
N ASP A 532 -0.02 15.55 -39.48
CA ASP A 532 -0.04 16.18 -40.81
C ASP A 532 1.37 16.14 -41.41
N GLU A 533 1.95 14.94 -41.55
CA GLU A 533 2.89 14.73 -42.65
C GLU A 533 2.07 14.71 -43.95
N ASP A 534 2.28 15.75 -44.75
CA ASP A 534 1.63 16.02 -46.02
C ASP A 534 1.83 14.83 -46.99
N LEU A 535 0.84 13.93 -47.03
CA LEU A 535 0.82 12.77 -47.93
C LEU A 535 0.57 13.15 -49.41
N SER A 536 0.60 14.44 -49.77
CA SER A 536 0.45 14.88 -51.16
C SER A 536 1.62 14.46 -52.06
N GLU A 537 2.82 14.21 -51.50
CA GLU A 537 4.00 13.78 -52.29
C GLU A 537 4.00 12.29 -52.68
N LEU A 538 3.09 11.46 -52.15
CA LEU A 538 2.97 10.04 -52.55
C LEU A 538 2.00 9.81 -53.72
N SER A 539 1.38 10.86 -54.24
CA SER A 539 0.42 10.77 -55.36
C SER A 539 1.02 10.99 -56.75
N SER A 540 2.30 11.35 -56.87
CA SER A 540 2.94 11.69 -58.16
C SER A 540 3.75 10.57 -58.81
N LEU A 541 3.70 9.33 -58.31
CA LEU A 541 4.31 8.18 -58.98
C LEU A 541 3.28 7.45 -59.85
N SER A 542 2.78 8.14 -60.88
CA SER A 542 2.17 7.50 -62.03
C SER A 542 3.25 6.87 -62.89
N CYS A 543 3.03 5.61 -63.25
CA CYS A 543 3.82 4.82 -64.16
C CYS A 543 3.98 5.48 -65.54
N ASP A 544 5.20 5.92 -65.86
CA ASP A 544 5.62 6.07 -67.25
C ASP A 544 6.34 4.78 -67.67
N SER A 545 5.62 3.97 -68.44
CA SER A 545 6.21 2.96 -69.31
C SER A 545 6.90 3.66 -70.48
N ASP A 546 8.23 3.62 -70.54
CA ASP A 546 8.99 3.35 -71.77
C ASP A 546 10.49 3.48 -71.54
N ASN A 547 11.23 2.60 -72.24
CA ASN A 547 12.69 2.54 -72.42
C ASN A 547 13.44 1.60 -71.47
N GLY A 548 13.79 0.44 -72.03
CA GLY A 548 14.58 -0.60 -71.40
C GLY A 548 16.08 -0.32 -71.37
N CYS A 549 16.79 -1.18 -70.65
CA CYS A 549 18.22 -1.43 -70.85
C CYS A 549 18.51 -2.91 -70.59
N GLU A 550 19.21 -3.51 -71.55
CA GLU A 550 19.79 -4.84 -71.54
C GLU A 550 20.87 -4.97 -70.46
N TYR A 551 21.01 -6.18 -69.93
CA TYR A 551 22.10 -6.56 -69.03
C TYR A 551 22.98 -7.55 -69.78
N ASP A 552 24.26 -7.22 -69.96
CA ASP A 552 25.28 -8.14 -70.45
C ASP A 552 26.23 -8.55 -69.33
N SER A 553 26.66 -9.80 -69.48
CA SER A 553 27.24 -10.73 -68.55
C SER A 553 28.74 -10.54 -68.30
N LYS A 554 29.19 -10.85 -67.07
CA LYS A 554 30.40 -11.64 -66.73
C LYS A 554 30.67 -11.61 -65.22
N ASP A 555 30.41 -12.73 -64.54
CA ASP A 555 31.48 -13.57 -63.97
C ASP A 555 30.89 -14.83 -63.31
N GLU A 556 31.56 -15.95 -63.59
CA GLU A 556 31.14 -17.34 -63.40
C GLU A 556 31.21 -17.81 -61.94
N CYS A 557 30.25 -18.65 -61.57
CA CYS A 557 30.29 -19.49 -60.36
C CYS A 557 30.28 -20.95 -60.79
N THR A 558 31.37 -21.68 -60.58
CA THR A 558 31.39 -23.15 -60.67
C THR A 558 31.23 -23.76 -59.28
N ARG A 559 30.15 -24.53 -59.07
CA ARG A 559 30.19 -25.76 -58.28
C ARG A 559 29.19 -26.77 -58.84
N HIS A 560 29.72 -27.91 -59.29
CA HIS A 560 29.02 -29.18 -59.45
C HIS A 560 28.09 -29.45 -58.25
N GLY A 561 26.90 -30.01 -58.40
CA GLY A 561 26.20 -30.47 -59.60
C GLY A 561 24.77 -30.85 -59.22
N ASP A 562 23.87 -30.51 -60.15
CA ASP A 562 22.73 -31.24 -60.70
C ASP A 562 21.86 -32.00 -59.69
N GLY A 563 20.58 -31.66 -59.52
CA GLY A 563 19.56 -31.43 -60.56
C GLY A 563 18.51 -32.54 -60.35
N ASP A 564 17.21 -32.41 -60.56
CA ASP A 564 16.33 -31.51 -61.32
C ASP A 564 14.90 -32.05 -61.02
N GLU A 565 13.74 -31.45 -61.25
CA GLU A 565 13.29 -30.25 -61.96
C GLU A 565 11.78 -30.13 -61.68
N SER A 566 11.24 -28.91 -61.63
CA SER A 566 10.14 -28.42 -62.48
C SER A 566 9.39 -27.26 -61.81
N ASP A 567 9.81 -26.06 -62.17
CA ASP A 567 9.03 -24.83 -62.10
C ASP A 567 8.11 -24.74 -63.32
N THR A 568 6.82 -24.44 -63.10
CA THR A 568 6.07 -23.48 -63.93
C THR A 568 4.77 -23.09 -63.19
N SER A 569 4.68 -21.86 -62.69
CA SER A 569 3.58 -20.92 -62.96
C SER A 569 3.63 -19.73 -62.01
N ASP A 570 3.84 -18.55 -62.60
CA ASP A 570 3.66 -17.25 -61.98
C ASP A 570 2.19 -17.09 -61.55
N GLY A 571 1.99 -16.93 -60.25
CA GLY A 571 0.69 -16.77 -59.61
C GLY A 571 0.90 -16.39 -58.15
N ARG A 572 1.44 -15.20 -57.88
CA ARG A 572 1.50 -14.66 -56.52
C ARG A 572 0.09 -14.37 -56.01
N CYS A 573 -0.54 -15.40 -55.45
CA CYS A 573 -1.58 -15.24 -54.43
C CYS A 573 -0.93 -14.54 -53.22
N ALA A 574 -1.52 -13.42 -52.79
CA ALA A 574 -1.17 -12.75 -51.55
C ALA A 574 -1.33 -13.71 -50.36
N SER A 575 -0.22 -14.19 -49.80
CA SER A 575 -0.23 -15.08 -48.64
C SER A 575 -0.28 -14.26 -47.35
N GLY A 576 -1.43 -14.29 -46.67
CA GLY A 576 -1.60 -14.49 -45.22
C GLY A 576 -0.79 -13.74 -44.15
N ILE A 577 0.18 -12.89 -44.48
CA ILE A 577 1.10 -12.25 -43.52
C ILE A 577 0.78 -10.76 -43.34
N ASP A 578 0.15 -10.11 -44.32
CA ASP A 578 -0.33 -8.72 -44.18
C ASP A 578 -1.56 -8.60 -43.26
N MET A 579 -2.44 -9.61 -43.21
CA MET A 579 -3.61 -9.60 -42.32
C MET A 579 -3.22 -9.57 -40.84
N ASP A 580 -2.20 -10.35 -40.46
CA ASP A 580 -1.73 -10.42 -39.07
C ASP A 580 -1.09 -9.10 -38.62
N TYR A 581 -0.44 -8.36 -39.53
CA TYR A 581 0.09 -7.03 -39.24
C TYR A 581 -1.04 -6.00 -39.00
N TYR A 582 -2.09 -6.01 -39.83
CA TYR A 582 -3.23 -5.11 -39.66
C TYR A 582 -4.09 -5.47 -38.44
N ASP A 583 -4.25 -6.75 -38.10
CA ASP A 583 -4.94 -7.18 -36.89
C ASP A 583 -4.16 -6.85 -35.61
N MET A 584 -2.82 -7.00 -35.62
CA MET A 584 -2.00 -6.54 -34.50
C MET A 584 -2.01 -5.01 -34.36
N LYS A 585 -2.04 -4.26 -35.47
CA LYS A 585 -2.18 -2.80 -35.47
C LYS A 585 -3.55 -2.36 -34.96
N ARG A 586 -4.61 -3.10 -35.31
CA ARG A 586 -5.99 -2.89 -34.81
C ARG A 586 -6.09 -3.18 -33.32
N GLN A 587 -5.57 -4.32 -32.86
CA GLN A 587 -5.55 -4.68 -31.43
C GLN A 587 -4.70 -3.70 -30.60
N ARG A 588 -3.62 -3.14 -31.15
CA ARG A 588 -2.84 -2.07 -30.48
C ARG A 588 -3.62 -0.76 -30.40
N LYS A 589 -4.37 -0.38 -31.45
CA LYS A 589 -5.30 0.76 -31.40
C LYS A 589 -6.39 0.56 -30.35
N GLU A 590 -6.98 -0.62 -30.29
CA GLU A 590 -8.05 -0.98 -29.34
C GLU A 590 -7.53 -0.97 -27.89
N ARG A 591 -6.33 -1.53 -27.63
CA ARG A 591 -5.70 -1.47 -26.30
C ARG A 591 -5.32 -0.05 -25.89
N LYS A 592 -4.85 0.79 -26.82
CA LYS A 592 -4.57 2.21 -26.56
C LYS A 592 -5.84 3.01 -26.26
N MET A 593 -6.96 2.71 -26.93
CA MET A 593 -8.26 3.30 -26.59
C MET A 593 -8.73 2.86 -25.21
N HIS A 594 -8.64 1.56 -24.90
CA HIS A 594 -8.99 1.01 -23.59
C HIS A 594 -8.16 1.64 -22.45
N PHE A 595 -6.86 1.83 -22.65
CA PHE A 595 -6.00 2.49 -21.66
C PHE A 595 -6.34 3.98 -21.49
N ARG A 596 -6.63 4.71 -22.59
CA ARG A 596 -7.08 6.11 -22.53
C ARG A 596 -8.42 6.27 -21.83
N GLU A 597 -9.31 5.28 -21.92
CA GLU A 597 -10.58 5.27 -21.19
C GLU A 597 -10.40 4.97 -19.69
N LEU A 598 -9.45 4.08 -19.34
CA LEU A 598 -9.07 3.79 -17.96
C LEU A 598 -8.38 4.98 -17.28
N GLU A 599 -7.52 5.69 -18.00
CA GLU A 599 -6.88 6.96 -17.61
C GLU A 599 -7.92 8.06 -17.35
N LYS A 600 -8.86 8.25 -18.29
CA LYS A 600 -10.00 9.18 -18.12
C LYS A 600 -10.94 8.79 -16.98
N ALA A 601 -11.01 7.51 -16.61
CA ALA A 601 -11.78 7.04 -15.47
C ALA A 601 -11.09 7.31 -14.11
N LYS A 602 -9.75 7.45 -14.08
CA LYS A 602 -8.97 7.75 -12.86
C LYS A 602 -8.94 9.24 -12.53
N GLN A 603 -8.97 10.12 -13.53
CA GLN A 603 -8.96 11.57 -13.33
C GLN A 603 -10.40 12.14 -13.25
N GLY A 604 -11.00 12.07 -12.06
CA GLY A 604 -12.33 12.62 -11.84
C GLY A 604 -12.34 14.14 -11.58
N PRO A 605 -13.22 14.89 -12.25
CA PRO A 605 -14.02 15.88 -11.57
C PRO A 605 -15.51 15.54 -11.77
N LYS A 606 -16.21 15.21 -10.66
CA LYS A 606 -17.69 15.17 -10.51
C LYS A 606 -18.50 15.09 -11.83
N ARG A 607 -18.34 14.03 -12.63
CA ARG A 607 -19.26 13.71 -13.73
C ARG A 607 -20.18 12.61 -13.24
N LYS A 608 -21.48 12.92 -13.12
CA LYS A 608 -22.53 11.89 -13.01
C LYS A 608 -22.27 10.85 -14.10
N ARG A 609 -22.33 9.55 -13.74
CA ARG A 609 -22.05 8.42 -14.64
C ARG A 609 -22.77 8.67 -15.99
N PRO A 610 -22.15 8.43 -17.16
CA PRO A 610 -22.79 8.65 -18.47
C PRO A 610 -24.21 8.07 -18.55
N SER A 611 -24.40 6.89 -17.95
CA SER A 611 -25.71 6.24 -17.76
C SER A 611 -26.71 7.06 -16.94
N GLN A 612 -26.30 7.69 -15.84
CA GLN A 612 -27.16 8.52 -14.99
C GLN A 612 -27.56 9.85 -15.64
N ASN A 613 -26.67 10.44 -16.45
CA ASN A 613 -26.96 11.68 -17.20
C ASN A 613 -27.85 11.43 -18.42
N ALA A 614 -27.64 10.34 -19.17
CA ALA A 614 -28.52 9.93 -20.26
C ALA A 614 -29.96 9.67 -19.79
N ILE A 615 -30.13 8.94 -18.68
CA ILE A 615 -31.44 8.68 -18.05
C ILE A 615 -32.15 9.98 -17.66
N ALA A 616 -31.44 10.94 -17.07
CA ALA A 616 -32.02 12.22 -16.66
C ALA A 616 -32.38 13.15 -17.84
N LYS A 617 -31.69 13.00 -18.99
CA LYS A 617 -31.93 13.77 -20.21
C LYS A 617 -33.12 13.21 -21.00
N ALA A 618 -33.23 11.89 -21.09
CA ALA A 618 -34.33 11.22 -21.75
C ALA A 618 -35.67 11.40 -21.01
N GLN A 619 -35.68 11.35 -19.68
CA GLN A 619 -36.88 11.61 -18.87
C GLN A 619 -37.41 13.06 -19.01
N LYS A 620 -36.63 13.98 -19.59
CA LYS A 620 -37.00 15.39 -19.77
C LYS A 620 -37.50 15.75 -21.18
N LYS A 621 -37.31 14.91 -22.20
CA LYS A 621 -37.80 15.23 -23.57
C LYS A 621 -39.32 15.02 -23.66
N LYS A 622 -40.07 16.11 -23.85
CA LYS A 622 -41.53 16.12 -24.04
C LYS A 622 -41.99 15.94 -25.50
N LYS A 623 -41.06 15.91 -26.47
CA LYS A 623 -41.35 15.66 -27.90
C LYS A 623 -40.63 14.38 -28.33
N LEU A 624 -41.40 13.43 -28.86
CA LEU A 624 -40.92 12.14 -29.36
C LEU A 624 -40.70 12.27 -30.88
N GLU A 625 -39.45 12.24 -31.31
CA GLU A 625 -39.11 12.04 -32.73
C GLU A 625 -39.25 10.55 -33.09
N PRO A 626 -39.55 10.17 -34.34
CA PRO A 626 -39.59 8.76 -34.74
C PRO A 626 -38.23 8.09 -34.51
N LEU A 627 -38.21 6.81 -34.13
CA LEU A 627 -36.96 6.04 -34.07
C LEU A 627 -36.45 5.76 -35.49
N ASP A 628 -35.14 5.88 -35.67
CA ASP A 628 -34.44 5.44 -36.87
C ASP A 628 -34.50 3.91 -37.03
N LEU A 629 -34.12 3.42 -38.21
CA LEU A 629 -34.01 1.98 -38.47
C LEU A 629 -33.05 1.33 -37.45
N LEU A 630 -33.59 0.39 -36.67
CA LEU A 630 -32.85 -0.34 -35.64
C LEU A 630 -31.95 -1.45 -36.22
N GLY A 631 -32.23 -1.92 -37.43
CA GLY A 631 -31.40 -2.94 -38.08
C GLY A 631 -30.00 -2.40 -38.36
N GLY A 632 -28.98 -3.07 -37.81
CA GLY A 632 -27.58 -2.67 -37.87
C GLY A 632 -27.07 -1.90 -36.67
N LYS A 633 -27.91 -1.59 -35.67
CA LYS A 633 -27.48 -0.91 -34.44
C LYS A 633 -27.02 -1.89 -33.36
N ASP A 634 -25.88 -1.61 -32.77
CA ASP A 634 -25.31 -2.24 -31.59
C ASP A 634 -25.40 -1.31 -30.37
N PHE A 635 -25.73 -1.87 -29.20
CA PHE A 635 -25.80 -1.13 -27.95
C PHE A 635 -24.93 -1.80 -26.89
N GLU A 636 -23.97 -1.05 -26.34
CA GLU A 636 -23.18 -1.50 -25.21
C GLU A 636 -24.00 -1.46 -23.91
N LEU A 637 -24.01 -2.57 -23.17
CA LEU A 637 -24.84 -2.79 -22.00
C LEU A 637 -24.08 -2.61 -20.68
N TYR A 638 -24.63 -1.76 -19.81
CA TYR A 638 -24.06 -1.45 -18.50
C TYR A 638 -25.02 -1.84 -17.36
N SER A 639 -24.54 -2.60 -16.37
CA SER A 639 -25.33 -2.99 -15.19
C SER A 639 -24.50 -3.03 -13.91
N LEU A 640 -25.02 -2.41 -12.84
CA LEU A 640 -24.44 -2.50 -11.50
C LEU A 640 -24.71 -3.86 -10.85
N ASP A 641 -25.86 -4.46 -11.14
CA ASP A 641 -26.21 -5.79 -10.64
C ASP A 641 -25.26 -6.83 -11.23
N HIS A 642 -24.97 -6.74 -12.54
CA HIS A 642 -24.01 -7.64 -13.19
C HIS A 642 -22.62 -7.53 -12.56
N ILE A 643 -22.08 -6.31 -12.41
CA ILE A 643 -20.76 -6.09 -11.78
C ILE A 643 -20.70 -6.68 -10.37
N LYS A 644 -21.80 -6.56 -9.61
CA LYS A 644 -21.84 -7.01 -8.22
C LYS A 644 -21.98 -8.52 -8.08
N TYR A 645 -22.77 -9.16 -8.95
CA TYR A 645 -23.20 -10.55 -8.78
C TYR A 645 -22.51 -11.54 -9.74
N CYS A 646 -21.71 -11.05 -10.70
CA CYS A 646 -20.97 -11.86 -11.68
C CYS A 646 -19.46 -11.49 -11.68
N PRO A 647 -18.69 -11.80 -10.61
CA PRO A 647 -17.32 -11.32 -10.45
C PRO A 647 -16.27 -12.03 -11.31
N ASP A 648 -16.53 -13.26 -11.76
CA ASP A 648 -15.58 -14.07 -12.54
C ASP A 648 -15.73 -13.89 -14.06
N ASP A 649 -16.59 -12.95 -14.50
CA ASP A 649 -16.78 -12.63 -15.92
C ASP A 649 -15.62 -11.76 -16.43
N SER A 650 -14.55 -12.43 -16.85
CA SER A 650 -13.25 -11.84 -17.17
C SER A 650 -13.02 -11.52 -18.65
N ALA A 651 -13.98 -11.73 -19.55
CA ALA A 651 -13.76 -11.49 -20.98
C ALA A 651 -15.05 -11.27 -21.80
N GLY A 652 -15.34 -10.01 -22.16
CA GLY A 652 -16.23 -9.65 -23.26
C GLY A 652 -16.94 -8.29 -23.11
N THR A 653 -17.04 -7.53 -24.20
CA THR A 653 -17.96 -6.39 -24.32
C THR A 653 -19.39 -6.91 -24.19
N ARG A 654 -20.21 -6.29 -23.33
CA ARG A 654 -21.63 -6.65 -23.16
C ARG A 654 -22.44 -5.83 -24.16
N GLY A 655 -23.26 -6.49 -24.97
CA GLY A 655 -23.92 -5.84 -26.09
C GLY A 655 -25.31 -6.40 -26.38
N ILE A 656 -26.10 -5.64 -27.14
CA ILE A 656 -27.26 -6.16 -27.86
C ILE A 656 -27.24 -5.62 -29.28
N ASP A 657 -27.32 -6.53 -30.23
CA ASP A 657 -27.25 -6.24 -31.66
C ASP A 657 -28.61 -6.50 -32.29
N PHE A 658 -29.11 -5.53 -33.06
CA PHE A 658 -30.38 -5.66 -33.78
C PHE A 658 -30.10 -5.87 -35.27
N TYR A 659 -30.73 -6.87 -35.89
CA TYR A 659 -30.56 -7.18 -37.31
C TYR A 659 -31.89 -7.54 -37.98
N ALA A 660 -31.99 -7.23 -39.28
CA ALA A 660 -33.14 -7.61 -40.09
C ALA A 660 -32.92 -9.00 -40.69
N ASP A 661 -33.95 -9.84 -40.67
CA ASP A 661 -33.91 -11.19 -41.20
C ASP A 661 -34.07 -11.16 -42.74
N GLN A 662 -33.02 -10.78 -43.45
CA GLN A 662 -32.86 -11.06 -44.88
C GLN A 662 -31.40 -11.49 -45.14
N ALA A 663 -31.25 -12.57 -45.90
CA ALA A 663 -29.97 -13.12 -46.31
C ALA A 663 -29.03 -12.04 -46.90
N PHE A 664 -27.76 -12.08 -46.50
CA PHE A 664 -26.65 -11.23 -46.93
C PHE A 664 -26.77 -10.75 -48.39
N ASP A 665 -27.22 -9.51 -48.57
CA ASP A 665 -26.98 -8.69 -49.75
C ASP A 665 -26.45 -7.33 -49.27
N TYR A 666 -25.14 -7.11 -49.44
CA TYR A 666 -24.43 -5.93 -48.93
C TYR A 666 -24.87 -4.61 -49.60
N ASN A 667 -25.75 -4.64 -50.61
CA ASN A 667 -26.12 -3.47 -51.40
C ASN A 667 -27.64 -3.16 -51.43
N ALA A 668 -28.48 -3.83 -50.63
CA ALA A 668 -29.92 -3.55 -50.56
C ALA A 668 -30.31 -2.75 -49.29
N PRO A 669 -31.13 -1.68 -49.39
CA PRO A 669 -31.62 -0.97 -48.22
C PRO A 669 -32.56 -1.84 -47.38
N LEU A 670 -32.17 -2.09 -46.12
CA LEU A 670 -32.91 -2.86 -45.11
C LEU A 670 -34.33 -2.29 -44.90
N LYS A 671 -35.34 -2.86 -45.57
CA LYS A 671 -36.77 -2.51 -45.42
C LYS A 671 -37.58 -3.71 -44.89
N SER A 672 -37.18 -4.25 -43.74
CA SER A 672 -38.03 -5.19 -42.98
C SER A 672 -38.63 -4.48 -41.77
N ASP A 673 -39.96 -4.54 -41.62
CA ASP A 673 -40.70 -4.06 -40.43
C ASP A 673 -40.51 -4.97 -39.20
N ARG A 674 -39.76 -6.06 -39.35
CA ARG A 674 -39.51 -7.06 -38.32
C ARG A 674 -38.00 -7.25 -38.13
N ILE A 675 -37.55 -7.09 -36.89
CA ILE A 675 -36.15 -7.23 -36.48
C ILE A 675 -36.01 -8.34 -35.45
N THR A 676 -34.82 -8.93 -35.41
CA THR A 676 -34.37 -9.89 -34.40
C THR A 676 -33.24 -9.22 -33.61
N ALA A 677 -32.99 -9.68 -32.38
CA ALA A 677 -31.86 -9.19 -31.59
C ALA A 677 -31.09 -10.32 -30.94
N SER A 678 -29.77 -10.18 -30.84
CA SER A 678 -28.91 -11.09 -30.07
C SER A 678 -28.27 -10.33 -28.93
N VAL A 679 -28.39 -10.87 -27.71
CA VAL A 679 -27.86 -10.27 -26.48
C VAL A 679 -26.60 -11.01 -26.07
N TYR A 680 -25.49 -10.28 -25.96
CA TYR A 680 -24.18 -10.78 -25.59
C TYR A 680 -23.87 -10.38 -24.15
N MET A 681 -23.85 -11.37 -23.26
CA MET A 681 -23.56 -11.16 -21.83
C MET A 681 -22.09 -11.43 -21.49
N ASN A 682 -21.43 -12.31 -22.26
CA ASN A 682 -19.99 -12.53 -22.28
C ASN A 682 -19.61 -13.27 -23.58
N THR A 683 -18.31 -13.50 -23.80
CA THR A 683 -17.76 -14.20 -24.98
C THR A 683 -18.40 -15.55 -25.31
N HIS A 684 -19.05 -16.20 -24.34
CA HIS A 684 -19.65 -17.52 -24.50
C HIS A 684 -21.18 -17.48 -24.42
N SER A 685 -21.79 -16.33 -24.07
CA SER A 685 -23.20 -16.19 -23.72
C SER A 685 -23.99 -15.32 -24.67
N VAL A 686 -24.64 -15.97 -25.64
CA VAL A 686 -25.61 -15.36 -26.57
C VAL A 686 -27.04 -15.78 -26.23
N CYS A 687 -27.95 -14.81 -26.20
CA CYS A 687 -29.38 -15.02 -26.06
C CYS A 687 -30.12 -14.36 -27.23
N ASP A 688 -30.85 -15.16 -28.01
CA ASP A 688 -31.55 -14.67 -29.19
C ASP A 688 -32.98 -14.31 -28.83
N VAL A 689 -33.37 -13.08 -29.17
CA VAL A 689 -34.69 -12.50 -28.93
C VAL A 689 -35.56 -12.75 -30.15
N GLU A 690 -36.76 -13.28 -29.94
CA GLU A 690 -37.69 -13.53 -31.04
C GLU A 690 -38.05 -12.27 -31.82
N GLN A 691 -38.34 -12.48 -33.11
CA GLN A 691 -38.60 -11.44 -34.08
C GLN A 691 -39.78 -10.54 -33.68
N PHE A 692 -39.54 -9.22 -33.61
CA PHE A 692 -40.53 -8.23 -33.23
C PHE A 692 -40.53 -7.00 -34.14
N THR A 693 -41.63 -6.23 -34.10
CA THR A 693 -41.70 -4.94 -34.77
C THR A 693 -41.39 -3.83 -33.76
N PRO A 694 -40.32 -3.06 -33.97
CA PRO A 694 -39.94 -2.01 -33.04
C PRO A 694 -40.95 -0.85 -33.03
N PRO A 695 -41.01 -0.06 -31.95
CA PRO A 695 -41.88 1.10 -31.91
C PRO A 695 -41.51 2.11 -32.99
N LYS A 696 -42.52 2.77 -33.58
CA LYS A 696 -42.29 3.96 -34.44
C LYS A 696 -41.77 5.17 -33.66
N PHE A 697 -42.01 5.25 -32.35
CA PHE A 697 -41.62 6.36 -31.48
C PHE A 697 -41.06 5.85 -30.15
N PRO A 698 -40.03 6.48 -29.55
CA PRO A 698 -39.56 6.13 -28.23
C PRO A 698 -40.67 6.27 -27.18
N GLY A 699 -40.59 5.58 -26.04
CA GLY A 699 -41.67 5.73 -25.05
C GLY A 699 -41.60 4.90 -23.79
N ILE A 700 -42.65 5.04 -22.98
CA ILE A 700 -42.81 4.36 -21.67
C ILE A 700 -43.17 2.86 -21.85
N LYS A 701 -43.57 2.46 -23.07
CA LYS A 701 -43.97 1.09 -23.37
C LYS A 701 -42.76 0.15 -23.32
N ARG A 702 -42.88 -0.89 -22.51
CA ARG A 702 -41.89 -1.95 -22.34
C ARG A 702 -42.29 -3.17 -23.16
N TYR A 703 -41.37 -3.65 -23.98
CA TYR A 703 -41.54 -4.80 -24.84
C TYR A 703 -41.08 -6.04 -24.10
N HIS A 704 -42.00 -6.98 -23.89
CA HIS A 704 -41.70 -8.26 -23.25
C HIS A 704 -41.59 -9.29 -24.35
N LEU A 705 -40.36 -9.63 -24.73
CA LEU A 705 -40.07 -10.49 -25.87
C LEU A 705 -39.57 -11.83 -25.37
N PRO A 706 -40.02 -12.96 -25.95
CA PRO A 706 -39.40 -14.25 -25.70
C PRO A 706 -37.94 -14.23 -26.16
N ALA A 707 -37.06 -14.83 -25.39
CA ALA A 707 -35.67 -15.00 -25.75
C ALA A 707 -35.16 -16.37 -25.32
N THR A 708 -34.31 -16.97 -26.14
CA THR A 708 -33.85 -18.35 -25.98
C THR A 708 -32.33 -18.40 -25.92
N ALA A 709 -31.80 -19.24 -25.01
CA ALA A 709 -30.38 -19.57 -24.90
C ALA A 709 -30.24 -21.03 -24.45
N LYS A 710 -29.45 -21.86 -25.18
CA LYS A 710 -29.20 -23.30 -24.87
C LYS A 710 -30.44 -24.07 -24.36
N ASN A 711 -31.55 -24.00 -25.11
CA ASN A 711 -32.84 -24.66 -24.82
C ASN A 711 -33.60 -24.14 -23.59
N ARG A 712 -33.23 -23.00 -23.01
CA ARG A 712 -34.01 -22.27 -22.00
C ARG A 712 -34.67 -21.08 -22.66
N THR A 713 -35.97 -20.91 -22.41
CA THR A 713 -36.74 -19.76 -22.91
C THR A 713 -37.23 -18.94 -21.75
N SER A 714 -36.91 -17.65 -21.75
CA SER A 714 -37.41 -16.69 -20.77
C SER A 714 -37.85 -15.40 -21.48
N LYS A 715 -38.27 -14.38 -20.72
CA LYS A 715 -38.67 -13.08 -21.28
C LYS A 715 -37.59 -12.04 -21.05
N VAL A 716 -37.27 -11.28 -22.09
CA VAL A 716 -36.50 -10.03 -21.98
C VAL A 716 -37.44 -8.84 -22.01
N GLU A 717 -37.18 -7.84 -21.20
CA GLU A 717 -37.91 -6.56 -21.22
C GLU A 717 -37.02 -5.50 -21.88
N ILE A 718 -37.40 -5.00 -23.05
CA ILE A 718 -36.68 -3.92 -23.74
C ILE A 718 -37.53 -2.66 -23.73
N GLN A 719 -36.93 -1.54 -23.36
CA GLN A 719 -37.53 -0.21 -23.49
C GLN A 719 -36.62 0.67 -24.33
N PHE A 720 -37.15 1.20 -25.42
CA PHE A 720 -36.46 2.18 -26.27
C PHE A 720 -36.68 3.57 -25.71
N ILE A 721 -35.59 4.20 -25.30
CA ILE A 721 -35.60 5.50 -24.64
C ILE A 721 -35.44 6.61 -25.70
N ASP A 722 -34.51 6.41 -26.63
CA ASP A 722 -34.30 7.16 -27.87
C ASP A 722 -33.45 6.31 -28.84
N ASP A 723 -32.99 6.89 -29.95
CA ASP A 723 -32.19 6.20 -30.97
C ASP A 723 -30.82 5.68 -30.52
N HIS A 724 -30.36 6.13 -29.36
CA HIS A 724 -29.05 5.82 -28.82
C HIS A 724 -29.10 5.18 -27.43
N HIS A 725 -30.28 5.06 -26.83
CA HIS A 725 -30.41 4.56 -25.47
C HIS A 725 -31.56 3.56 -25.31
N ILE A 726 -31.29 2.47 -24.59
CA ILE A 726 -32.29 1.46 -24.23
C ILE A 726 -32.16 1.08 -22.75
N THR A 727 -33.21 0.49 -22.20
CA THR A 727 -33.11 -0.31 -20.98
C THR A 727 -33.48 -1.75 -21.27
N LEU A 728 -32.70 -2.68 -20.73
CA LEU A 728 -32.92 -4.11 -20.87
C LEU A 728 -33.08 -4.73 -19.49
N LYS A 729 -34.08 -5.60 -19.30
CA LYS A 729 -34.11 -6.54 -18.17
C LYS A 729 -34.09 -7.96 -18.68
N ILE A 730 -33.30 -8.80 -18.02
CA ILE A 730 -33.10 -10.19 -18.39
C ILE A 730 -32.99 -11.05 -17.13
N SER A 731 -33.49 -12.28 -17.18
CA SER A 731 -33.48 -13.19 -16.04
C SER A 731 -32.06 -13.67 -15.72
N ALA A 732 -31.77 -13.91 -14.44
CA ALA A 732 -30.51 -14.51 -14.00
C ALA A 732 -30.21 -15.86 -14.69
N GLU A 733 -31.27 -16.60 -15.03
CA GLU A 733 -31.19 -17.85 -15.75
C GLU A 733 -30.63 -17.69 -17.17
N LEU A 734 -31.06 -16.65 -17.90
CA LEU A 734 -30.52 -16.36 -19.24
C LEU A 734 -29.11 -15.78 -19.16
N VAL A 735 -28.81 -14.95 -18.15
CA VAL A 735 -27.46 -14.41 -17.93
C VAL A 735 -26.45 -15.53 -17.66
N SER A 736 -26.87 -16.62 -17.00
CA SER A 736 -26.03 -17.79 -16.71
C SER A 736 -26.16 -18.95 -17.71
N ALA A 737 -27.06 -18.87 -18.69
CA ALA A 737 -27.45 -20.01 -19.53
C ALA A 737 -26.27 -20.66 -20.27
N ASN A 738 -25.24 -19.86 -20.57
CA ASN A 738 -24.08 -20.27 -21.35
C ASN A 738 -22.78 -20.32 -20.55
N ALA A 739 -22.82 -19.92 -19.28
CA ALA A 739 -21.69 -19.57 -18.45
C ALA A 739 -21.77 -20.36 -17.15
N GLY A 740 -21.04 -21.48 -17.04
CA GLY A 740 -21.05 -22.33 -15.85
C GLY A 740 -20.80 -21.53 -14.57
N LYS A 741 -21.67 -21.70 -13.54
CA LYS A 741 -21.66 -21.05 -12.21
C LYS A 741 -20.94 -19.68 -12.12
N LEU A 742 -21.30 -18.74 -12.99
CA LEU A 742 -20.77 -17.36 -13.01
C LEU A 742 -21.57 -16.37 -12.15
N ILE A 743 -22.66 -16.80 -11.51
CA ILE A 743 -23.55 -15.94 -10.74
C ILE A 743 -23.54 -16.35 -9.27
N ARG A 744 -23.36 -15.37 -8.36
CA ARG A 744 -23.48 -15.58 -6.91
C ARG A 744 -24.88 -16.02 -6.51
N ALA A 745 -24.99 -16.84 -5.47
CA ALA A 745 -26.28 -17.36 -4.98
C ALA A 745 -27.24 -16.27 -4.46
N ASP A 746 -26.74 -15.10 -4.09
CA ASP A 746 -27.51 -13.95 -3.60
C ASP A 746 -27.91 -12.95 -4.71
N ALA A 747 -27.78 -13.35 -5.99
CA ALA A 747 -28.12 -12.50 -7.13
C ALA A 747 -29.63 -12.25 -7.27
N PRO A 748 -30.05 -11.10 -7.80
CA PRO A 748 -31.44 -10.85 -8.11
C PRO A 748 -31.93 -11.78 -9.23
N ASN A 749 -33.20 -12.18 -9.19
CA ASN A 749 -33.82 -13.02 -10.22
C ASN A 749 -33.83 -12.36 -11.61
N VAL A 750 -33.74 -11.03 -11.66
CA VAL A 750 -33.74 -10.21 -12.88
C VAL A 750 -32.64 -9.17 -12.79
N PHE A 751 -31.78 -9.12 -13.80
CA PHE A 751 -30.75 -8.12 -13.96
C PHE A 751 -31.26 -6.96 -14.82
N LYS A 752 -30.89 -5.73 -14.45
CA LYS A 752 -31.21 -4.53 -15.23
C LYS A 752 -29.97 -3.94 -15.87
N TYR A 753 -30.03 -3.70 -17.18
CA TYR A 753 -28.99 -3.07 -17.98
C TYR A 753 -29.48 -1.78 -18.62
N TYR A 754 -28.54 -0.90 -18.88
CA TYR A 754 -28.72 0.32 -19.65
C TYR A 754 -27.83 0.23 -20.89
N GLY A 755 -28.43 0.29 -22.07
CA GLY A 755 -27.73 0.20 -23.35
C GLY A 755 -27.43 1.57 -23.92
N VAL A 756 -26.24 1.75 -24.48
CA VAL A 756 -25.80 2.97 -25.17
C VAL A 756 -25.25 2.59 -26.54
N CYS A 757 -25.76 3.21 -27.60
CA CYS A 757 -25.25 3.03 -28.96
C CYS A 757 -23.98 3.91 -29.15
N PRO A 758 -22.81 3.32 -29.48
CA PRO A 758 -21.52 4.04 -29.56
C PRO A 758 -21.45 5.13 -30.63
N GLU A 759 -22.29 5.08 -31.68
CA GLU A 759 -22.25 6.00 -32.84
C GLU A 759 -22.46 7.50 -32.52
N SER A 760 -22.69 7.88 -31.26
CA SER A 760 -23.07 9.22 -30.82
C SER A 760 -22.04 10.35 -30.95
N LYS A 761 -20.84 10.14 -31.53
CA LYS A 761 -19.90 11.25 -31.81
C LYS A 761 -19.49 11.36 -33.25
N GLU A 762 -19.06 10.26 -33.86
CA GLU A 762 -18.61 10.28 -35.26
C GLU A 762 -19.79 10.44 -36.24
N ALA A 763 -20.96 9.89 -35.94
CA ALA A 763 -22.16 10.09 -36.78
C ALA A 763 -22.75 11.50 -36.63
N GLU A 764 -22.66 12.11 -35.43
CA GLU A 764 -23.10 13.50 -35.20
C GLU A 764 -22.16 14.51 -35.91
N GLU A 765 -20.84 14.27 -35.89
CA GLU A 765 -19.86 15.07 -36.65
C GLU A 765 -19.96 14.84 -38.17
N ARG A 766 -20.31 13.63 -38.60
CA ARG A 766 -20.57 13.32 -40.02
C ARG A 766 -21.86 13.95 -40.51
N TRP A 767 -22.94 13.87 -39.74
CA TRP A 767 -24.22 14.54 -40.04
C TRP A 767 -24.07 16.06 -40.05
N ASN A 768 -23.34 16.65 -39.11
CA ASN A 768 -23.08 18.09 -39.10
C ASN A 768 -22.21 18.53 -40.29
N ARG A 769 -21.23 17.73 -40.72
CA ARG A 769 -20.47 17.96 -41.97
C ARG A 769 -21.35 17.83 -43.21
N GLU A 770 -22.23 16.83 -43.26
CA GLU A 770 -23.16 16.60 -44.37
C GLU A 770 -24.25 17.68 -44.46
N GLN A 771 -24.70 18.25 -43.33
CA GLN A 771 -25.62 19.39 -43.29
C GLN A 771 -24.94 20.73 -43.63
N ALA A 772 -23.68 20.92 -43.22
CA ALA A 772 -22.87 22.08 -43.63
C ALA A 772 -22.61 22.10 -45.14
N ASN A 773 -22.36 20.93 -45.74
CA ASN A 773 -22.17 20.76 -47.19
C ASN A 773 -23.47 20.85 -48.00
N ARG A 774 -24.65 20.68 -47.39
CA ARG A 774 -25.95 20.91 -48.04
C ARG A 774 -26.45 22.36 -47.94
N SER A 775 -25.81 23.17 -47.10
CA SER A 775 -26.14 24.60 -46.94
C SER A 775 -25.21 25.51 -47.76
N SER A 776 -24.27 24.92 -48.49
CA SER A 776 -23.26 25.60 -49.33
C SER A 776 -23.23 25.08 -50.78
N ALA A 777 -24.30 24.39 -51.21
CA ALA A 777 -24.54 23.93 -52.58
C ALA A 777 -25.95 24.32 -53.06
#